data_AF-A0A2V8ENE4-F1
#
_entry.id   AF-A0A2V8ENE4-F1
#
_cell.length_a   1.000
_cell.length_b   1.000
_cell.length_c   1.000
_cell.angle_alpha   90.00
_cell.angle_beta   90.00
_cell.angle_gamma   90.00
#
_symmetry.space_group_name_H-M   'P 1'
#
loop_
_entity.id
_entity.type
_entity.pdbx_description
1 polymer ?
#
loop_
_entity_poly.entity_id
_entity_poly.type
_entity_poly.pdbx_seq_one_letter_code
_entity_poly.pdbx_strand_id
1 'polypeptide(L)'
;MSLVPSLLQAIVKVDGDALVMHPGDRPYVVSLNGQVELASRGLTLDAVSGIVGQLLPPEIQDALDEFGAIQYHLPARPEFPGEHFTVVAARGGDDVWVEVRRRRVVEHDGVPEELLAPSPTPPVEPALRLPVVATIPVLTNVASRPQPAAQDAAAPQSAAQPAARVEAAHVERSPIAASPNAEQIAARARHDEPPAAQDDDLLLPDADQLWPARNDEWEMREAARAGDEDEIDIDLDAPFDVEEAELEPIPHAAEREATAAAEREAREAAEREAIAAERAAEERAAAEREAVAAAERQAREAAEREAIAAAERAAEERAAAEREAVAAAERKAREAAEREAIAAAQRQAEERAAAERPARETAEREAREAAEREAIAAAERAAEERAAAEEWAAAEREAIAASERNAREAAEREAIAAAERAAEERAAAEREAIAAAEREAIAYAAKPTVAEQAAALPAPPAAPTVAFQPRIERPVPAAPPPAVVLPISRSPIRADHQPATVADPTLPGLERLLRVSSARGASTLYLSSNSQPSIRVDGELQMLDAEPVHTSRDVESLLISLMPERSHEALRTGALTEWICDIDGVGRVRCMSFRDHRGPGGVFRLMPTRTVSVEQLGLPRHVQSLAIEPEGLVLVAGPRSSGKRTLMTAFVDLMNRTRRDHIITIEREINVVHERGHSFISQREVRGNDDDMLAAARGALREDPDVLVIEELRTGALMNVALEAVAAGRLVIGGFSAHTATEAIDHIIDLYAPEYRRQVQFALADSLRGVIVQVLLRKAGGGRLPARELLLNTPAVSSLIAEGKTSQLPMAIEGGRRYGMMPLNDALVSLVQTGAVEPREAYRQSPDRPGFLAALNRQGIDTSFVERLA
;
A
#
# COMPACT_ATOMS: atom_id res chain seq x y z
N MET A 1 12.51 -24.24 47.44
CA MET A 1 13.31 -23.93 46.23
C MET A 1 12.46 -23.01 45.37
N SER A 2 13.00 -21.92 44.84
CA SER A 2 12.21 -21.06 43.95
C SER A 2 11.84 -21.84 42.69
N LEU A 3 10.57 -21.77 42.29
CA LEU A 3 10.04 -22.50 41.14
C LEU A 3 10.53 -21.90 39.81
N VAL A 4 10.88 -20.60 39.83
CA VAL A 4 11.24 -19.82 38.63
C VAL A 4 12.49 -20.36 37.91
N PRO A 5 13.65 -20.61 38.55
CA PRO A 5 14.81 -21.18 37.86
C PRO A 5 14.53 -22.57 37.26
N SER A 6 13.70 -23.38 37.93
CA SER A 6 13.33 -24.71 37.43
C SER A 6 12.44 -24.62 36.18
N LEU A 7 11.54 -23.64 36.11
CA LEU A 7 10.69 -23.39 34.94
C LEU A 7 11.50 -22.84 33.76
N LEU A 8 12.39 -21.86 33.99
CA LEU A 8 13.29 -21.34 32.95
C LEU A 8 14.23 -22.45 32.43
N GLN A 9 14.74 -23.30 33.33
CA GLN A 9 15.54 -24.46 32.95
C GLN A 9 14.75 -25.48 32.15
N ALA A 10 13.45 -25.65 32.40
CA ALA A 10 12.59 -26.51 31.59
C ALA A 10 12.44 -26.00 30.14
N ILE A 11 12.27 -24.69 29.95
CA ILE A 11 12.25 -24.07 28.61
C ILE A 11 13.58 -24.32 27.88
N VAL A 12 14.70 -24.14 28.58
CA VAL A 12 16.04 -24.35 28.01
C VAL A 12 16.28 -25.82 27.66
N LYS A 13 15.92 -26.75 28.55
CA LYS A 13 16.14 -28.19 28.40
C LYS A 13 15.31 -28.81 27.27
N VAL A 14 14.11 -28.29 27.03
CA VAL A 14 13.20 -28.79 25.99
C VAL A 14 13.44 -28.10 24.64
N ASP A 15 14.42 -27.20 24.55
CA ASP A 15 14.65 -26.36 23.36
C ASP A 15 13.38 -25.60 22.94
N GLY A 16 12.66 -25.06 23.94
CA GLY A 16 11.41 -24.35 23.75
C GLY A 16 11.59 -22.85 23.55
N ASP A 17 10.66 -22.26 22.81
CA ASP A 17 10.59 -20.82 22.50
C ASP A 17 9.75 -20.05 23.54
N ALA A 18 8.74 -20.69 24.12
CA ALA A 18 7.87 -20.07 25.12
C ALA A 18 7.31 -21.06 26.15
N LEU A 19 7.10 -20.62 27.39
CA LEU A 19 6.34 -21.32 28.43
C LEU A 19 5.02 -20.60 28.64
N VAL A 20 3.91 -21.31 28.52
CA VAL A 20 2.56 -20.78 28.75
C VAL A 20 1.98 -21.36 30.04
N MET A 21 1.41 -20.51 30.88
CA MET A 21 0.78 -20.87 32.15
C MET A 21 -0.55 -20.13 32.29
N HIS A 22 -1.61 -20.88 32.62
CA HIS A 22 -2.93 -20.35 32.93
C HIS A 22 -3.53 -21.11 34.13
N PRO A 23 -4.26 -20.45 35.04
CA PRO A 23 -5.00 -21.12 36.11
C PRO A 23 -5.93 -22.20 35.56
N GLY A 24 -5.95 -23.37 36.19
CA GLY A 24 -6.73 -24.54 35.75
C GLY A 24 -6.05 -25.40 34.69
N ASP A 25 -5.10 -24.86 33.92
CA ASP A 25 -4.44 -25.57 32.83
C ASP A 25 -3.07 -26.13 33.22
N ARG A 26 -2.63 -27.16 32.48
CA ARG A 26 -1.29 -27.72 32.62
C ARG A 26 -0.30 -26.75 31.97
N PRO A 27 0.75 -26.32 32.69
CA PRO A 27 1.79 -25.48 32.10
C PRO A 27 2.52 -26.27 31.02
N TYR A 28 2.75 -25.65 29.87
CA TYR A 28 3.41 -26.32 28.75
C TYR A 28 4.43 -25.41 28.08
N VAL A 29 5.46 -26.03 27.51
CA VAL A 29 6.48 -25.37 26.71
C VAL A 29 6.18 -25.58 25.24
N VAL A 30 6.20 -24.51 24.46
CA VAL A 30 6.10 -24.53 23.01
C VAL A 30 7.50 -24.72 22.43
N SER A 31 7.71 -25.81 21.70
CA SER A 31 8.95 -26.08 20.96
C SER A 31 8.66 -26.28 19.47
N LEU A 32 9.70 -26.28 18.63
CA LEU A 32 9.59 -26.61 17.20
C LEU A 32 8.95 -27.99 16.93
N ASN A 33 9.02 -28.91 17.90
CA ASN A 33 8.48 -30.27 17.78
C ASN A 33 7.08 -30.43 18.40
N GLY A 34 6.44 -29.33 18.83
CA GLY A 34 5.11 -29.31 19.45
C GLY A 34 5.12 -28.86 20.91
N GLN A 35 3.97 -29.01 21.57
CA GLN A 35 3.76 -28.63 22.96
C GLN A 35 4.20 -29.76 23.92
N VAL A 36 4.97 -29.39 24.94
CA VAL A 36 5.45 -30.33 25.97
C VAL A 36 4.90 -29.89 27.33
N GLU A 37 3.98 -30.68 27.89
CA GLU A 37 3.40 -30.44 29.21
C GLU A 37 4.45 -30.64 30.32
N LEU A 38 4.53 -29.70 31.26
CA LEU A 38 5.49 -29.71 32.36
C LEU A 38 4.94 -30.32 33.65
N ALA A 39 3.63 -30.49 33.77
CA ALA A 39 2.98 -31.02 34.97
C ALA A 39 1.85 -32.01 34.64
N SER A 40 1.61 -32.95 35.55
CA SER A 40 0.52 -33.94 35.42
C SER A 40 -0.87 -33.42 35.81
N ARG A 41 -0.93 -32.25 36.44
CA ARG A 41 -2.15 -31.56 36.90
C ARG A 41 -2.07 -30.08 36.53
N GLY A 42 -3.23 -29.44 36.34
CA GLY A 42 -3.30 -28.00 36.10
C GLY A 42 -2.86 -27.19 37.33
N LEU A 43 -2.34 -26.00 37.09
CA LEU A 43 -1.92 -25.08 38.15
C LEU A 43 -3.14 -24.44 38.81
N THR A 44 -3.11 -24.27 40.13
CA THR A 44 -4.13 -23.47 40.83
C THR A 44 -3.88 -21.97 40.60
N LEU A 45 -4.91 -21.15 40.76
CA LEU A 45 -4.78 -19.69 40.66
C LEU A 45 -3.69 -19.15 41.61
N ASP A 46 -3.69 -19.58 42.87
CA ASP A 46 -2.67 -19.21 43.85
C ASP A 46 -1.25 -19.61 43.41
N ALA A 47 -1.10 -20.72 42.69
CA ALA A 47 0.19 -21.18 42.20
C ALA A 47 0.69 -20.30 41.04
N VAL A 48 -0.19 -19.93 40.11
CA VAL A 48 0.15 -19.02 39.00
C VAL A 48 0.48 -17.63 39.54
N SER A 49 -0.35 -17.08 40.43
CA SER A 49 -0.10 -15.78 41.09
C SER A 49 1.20 -15.79 41.91
N GLY A 50 1.51 -16.89 42.61
CA GLY A 50 2.77 -17.04 43.33
C GLY A 50 4.02 -17.16 42.42
N ILE A 51 3.86 -17.65 41.19
CA ILE A 51 4.93 -17.68 40.17
C ILE A 51 5.11 -16.28 39.56
N VAL A 52 4.02 -15.58 39.25
CA VAL A 52 4.04 -14.18 38.77
C VAL A 52 4.73 -13.27 39.78
N GLY A 53 4.40 -13.43 41.07
CA GLY A 53 5.01 -12.66 42.15
C GLY A 53 6.53 -12.88 42.32
N GLN A 54 7.05 -13.99 41.80
CA GLN A 54 8.50 -14.28 41.78
C GLN A 54 9.17 -13.89 40.46
N LEU A 55 8.41 -13.77 39.38
CA LEU A 55 8.91 -13.38 38.05
C LEU A 55 8.98 -11.87 37.88
N LEU A 56 8.00 -11.14 38.43
CA LEU A 56 7.85 -9.71 38.24
C LEU A 56 8.25 -8.94 39.51
N PRO A 57 8.98 -7.82 39.40
CA PRO A 57 9.14 -6.87 40.50
C PRO A 57 7.80 -6.32 40.99
N PRO A 58 7.68 -5.88 42.26
CA PRO A 58 6.42 -5.37 42.81
C PRO A 58 5.87 -4.18 42.02
N GLU A 59 6.72 -3.31 41.50
CA GLU A 59 6.29 -2.15 40.70
C GLU A 59 5.62 -2.57 39.38
N ILE A 60 6.02 -3.72 38.84
CA ILE A 60 5.50 -4.28 37.60
C ILE A 60 4.24 -5.12 37.86
N GLN A 61 4.10 -5.66 39.06
CA GLN A 61 2.85 -6.29 39.51
C GLN A 61 1.77 -5.23 39.72
N ASP A 62 2.10 -4.09 40.33
CA ASP A 62 1.16 -2.96 40.45
C ASP A 62 0.71 -2.47 39.07
N ALA A 63 1.63 -2.41 38.09
CA ALA A 63 1.29 -2.08 36.71
C ALA A 63 0.42 -3.17 36.03
N LEU A 64 0.61 -4.45 36.33
CA LEU A 64 -0.27 -5.52 35.84
C LEU A 64 -1.69 -5.38 36.40
N ASP A 65 -1.82 -4.96 37.65
CA ASP A 65 -3.09 -4.77 38.33
C ASP A 65 -3.81 -3.50 37.84
N GLU A 66 -3.07 -2.45 37.50
CA GLU A 66 -3.60 -1.19 36.97
C GLU A 66 -3.96 -1.26 35.48
N PHE A 67 -3.08 -1.82 34.64
CA PHE A 67 -3.22 -1.78 33.18
C PHE A 67 -3.77 -3.09 32.58
N GLY A 68 -3.90 -4.15 33.38
CA GLY A 68 -4.47 -5.43 32.95
C GLY A 68 -3.58 -6.28 32.04
N ALA A 69 -2.55 -5.73 31.40
CA ALA A 69 -1.55 -6.50 30.66
C ALA A 69 -0.19 -5.78 30.62
N ILE A 70 0.89 -6.55 30.73
CA ILE A 70 2.26 -6.04 30.76
C ILE A 70 3.22 -6.95 30.00
N GLN A 71 4.35 -6.36 29.61
CA GLN A 71 5.52 -7.07 29.09
C GLN A 71 6.75 -6.63 29.88
N TYR A 72 7.51 -7.59 30.40
CA TYR A 72 8.67 -7.34 31.26
C TYR A 72 9.87 -8.21 30.83
N HIS A 73 11.03 -7.57 30.64
CA HIS A 73 12.27 -8.28 30.34
C HIS A 73 12.98 -8.68 31.63
N LEU A 74 13.22 -9.98 31.81
CA LEU A 74 13.96 -10.48 32.97
C LEU A 74 15.43 -10.06 32.86
N PRO A 75 16.07 -9.63 33.96
CA PRO A 75 17.50 -9.35 33.97
C PRO A 75 18.31 -10.62 33.64
N ALA A 76 19.46 -10.43 33.00
CA ALA A 76 20.36 -11.52 32.62
C ALA A 76 20.74 -12.33 33.87
N ARG A 77 20.64 -13.66 33.77
CA ARG A 77 20.95 -14.57 34.88
C ARG A 77 22.21 -15.37 34.56
N PRO A 78 23.15 -15.49 35.51
CA PRO A 78 24.40 -16.23 35.29
C PRO A 78 24.17 -17.73 35.05
N GLU A 79 23.02 -18.30 35.46
CA GLU A 79 22.70 -19.70 35.18
C GLU A 79 22.33 -19.98 33.71
N PHE A 80 22.03 -18.94 32.92
CA PHE A 80 21.61 -19.05 31.51
C PHE A 80 22.37 -18.04 30.62
N PRO A 81 23.67 -18.24 30.37
CA PRO A 81 24.48 -17.36 29.53
C PRO A 81 23.94 -17.33 28.09
N GLY A 82 23.81 -16.13 27.50
CA GLY A 82 23.31 -15.93 26.13
C GLY A 82 21.79 -16.10 25.95
N GLU A 83 21.04 -16.34 27.04
CA GLU A 83 19.59 -16.53 27.01
C GLU A 83 18.86 -15.36 27.68
N HIS A 84 17.97 -14.71 26.93
CA HIS A 84 17.13 -13.64 27.42
C HIS A 84 15.68 -14.10 27.53
N PHE A 85 15.04 -13.78 28.65
CA PHE A 85 13.66 -14.15 28.90
C PHE A 85 12.77 -12.92 29.00
N THR A 86 11.61 -12.96 28.36
CA THR A 86 10.61 -11.89 28.42
C THR A 86 9.29 -12.47 28.92
N VAL A 87 8.76 -11.90 30.00
CA VAL A 87 7.48 -12.29 30.59
C VAL A 87 6.39 -11.39 30.00
N VAL A 88 5.36 -11.99 29.43
CA VAL A 88 4.12 -11.32 29.04
C VAL A 88 3.05 -11.83 29.99
N ALA A 89 2.38 -10.93 30.70
CA ALA A 89 1.33 -11.31 31.63
C ALA A 89 0.07 -10.47 31.35
N ALA A 90 -1.10 -11.09 31.46
CA ALA A 90 -2.39 -10.42 31.31
C ALA A 90 -3.35 -10.92 32.40
N ARG A 91 -4.07 -9.99 33.03
CA ARG A 91 -5.07 -10.26 34.06
C ARG A 91 -6.46 -9.96 33.52
N GLY A 92 -7.35 -10.93 33.62
CA GLY A 92 -8.76 -10.82 33.23
C GLY A 92 -9.66 -11.27 34.37
N GLY A 93 -10.24 -10.33 35.11
CA GLY A 93 -10.97 -10.64 36.34
C GLY A 93 -10.03 -11.20 37.42
N ASP A 94 -10.39 -12.37 37.98
CA ASP A 94 -9.56 -13.07 38.96
C ASP A 94 -8.47 -13.96 38.33
N ASP A 95 -8.45 -14.11 36.99
CA ASP A 95 -7.51 -14.99 36.29
C ASP A 95 -6.29 -14.24 35.74
N VAL A 96 -5.13 -14.90 35.76
CA VAL A 96 -3.86 -14.37 35.25
C VAL A 96 -3.23 -15.32 34.25
N TRP A 97 -3.12 -14.88 33.00
CA TRP A 97 -2.40 -15.59 31.95
C TRP A 97 -0.94 -15.12 31.88
N VAL A 98 -0.01 -16.05 31.75
CA VAL A 98 1.43 -15.76 31.73
C VAL A 98 2.12 -16.53 30.61
N GLU A 99 2.90 -15.83 29.79
CA GLU A 99 3.79 -16.40 28.79
C GLU A 99 5.22 -15.92 29.04
N VAL A 100 6.17 -16.85 29.17
CA VAL A 100 7.60 -16.54 29.28
C VAL A 100 8.29 -16.94 27.99
N ARG A 101 8.72 -15.96 27.19
CA ARG A 101 9.40 -16.14 25.90
C ARG A 101 10.91 -16.17 26.08
N ARG A 102 11.59 -17.09 25.39
CA ARG A 102 13.05 -17.22 25.35
C ARG A 102 13.60 -16.65 24.05
N ARG A 103 14.68 -15.89 24.12
CA ARG A 103 15.43 -15.35 22.98
C ARG A 103 16.91 -15.64 23.15
N ARG A 104 17.51 -16.31 22.17
CA ARG A 104 18.96 -16.56 22.10
C ARG A 104 19.66 -15.35 21.53
N VAL A 105 20.70 -14.89 22.21
CA VAL A 105 21.68 -13.97 21.62
C VAL A 105 22.86 -14.81 21.17
N VAL A 106 23.12 -14.81 19.86
CA VAL A 106 24.32 -15.42 19.29
C VAL A 106 25.47 -14.45 19.60
N GLU A 107 26.26 -14.75 20.62
CA GLU A 107 27.52 -14.06 20.85
C GLU A 107 28.47 -14.38 19.68
N HIS A 108 28.94 -13.32 19.00
CA HIS A 108 30.12 -13.42 18.14
C HIS A 108 31.36 -13.63 19.03
N ASP A 109 32.23 -14.54 18.61
CA ASP A 109 33.51 -14.83 19.25
C ASP A 109 34.36 -13.55 19.45
N GLY A 110 34.54 -13.17 20.72
CA GLY A 110 35.86 -12.99 21.34
C GLY A 110 36.56 -11.63 21.25
N VAL A 111 36.43 -10.82 22.30
CA VAL A 111 37.60 -10.17 22.93
C VAL A 111 37.59 -10.56 24.42
N PRO A 112 38.68 -11.11 24.99
CA PRO A 112 38.70 -11.57 26.38
C PRO A 112 38.54 -10.44 27.40
N GLU A 113 37.77 -10.72 28.45
CA GLU A 113 37.40 -9.84 29.56
C GLU A 113 38.53 -9.54 30.57
N GLU A 114 39.80 -9.65 30.16
CA GLU A 114 40.96 -9.26 30.99
C GLU A 114 41.41 -7.80 30.73
N LEU A 115 40.75 -7.06 29.84
CA LEU A 115 41.06 -5.65 29.53
C LEU A 115 40.08 -4.62 30.13
N LEU A 116 39.10 -5.05 30.93
CA LEU A 116 38.12 -4.17 31.59
C LEU A 116 38.22 -4.25 33.12
N ALA A 117 39.43 -4.09 33.66
CA ALA A 117 39.58 -3.76 35.08
C ALA A 117 39.43 -2.24 35.28
N PRO A 118 38.64 -1.77 36.27
CA PRO A 118 38.56 -0.35 36.58
C PRO A 118 39.86 0.11 37.24
N SER A 119 40.63 0.97 36.57
CA SER A 119 41.82 1.59 37.17
C SER A 119 41.42 2.70 38.17
N PRO A 120 42.08 2.81 39.33
CA PRO A 120 41.78 3.82 40.34
C PRO A 120 42.21 5.22 39.87
N THR A 121 41.46 6.24 40.30
CA THR A 121 41.74 7.66 40.11
C THR A 121 43.10 8.07 40.72
N PRO A 122 44.04 8.64 39.94
CA PRO A 122 45.21 9.30 40.49
C PRO A 122 44.98 10.82 40.71
N PRO A 123 45.77 11.45 41.59
CA PRO A 123 45.56 12.83 42.04
C PRO A 123 46.08 13.88 41.05
N VAL A 124 45.62 15.11 41.28
CA VAL A 124 45.91 16.36 40.55
C VAL A 124 47.38 16.81 40.72
N GLU A 125 47.84 17.62 39.74
CA GLU A 125 49.00 18.56 39.68
C GLU A 125 50.33 18.11 39.01
N PRO A 126 51.17 19.04 38.45
CA PRO A 126 50.91 19.87 37.26
C PRO A 126 52.02 19.79 36.17
N ALA A 127 51.70 20.43 35.04
CA ALA A 127 52.46 20.72 33.81
C ALA A 127 54.00 20.60 33.81
N LEU A 128 54.55 19.98 32.75
CA LEU A 128 55.85 20.33 32.14
C LEU A 128 55.90 19.92 30.66
N ARG A 129 56.61 20.72 29.87
CA ARG A 129 56.62 20.83 28.39
C ARG A 129 57.61 19.90 27.67
N LEU A 130 57.43 19.86 26.33
CA LEU A 130 58.39 19.61 25.23
C LEU A 130 58.49 18.17 24.70
N PRO A 131 58.96 17.90 23.45
CA PRO A 131 59.04 18.73 22.23
C PRO A 131 58.48 18.05 20.95
N VAL A 132 58.39 18.85 19.89
CA VAL A 132 58.15 18.52 18.48
C VAL A 132 59.26 17.61 17.90
N VAL A 133 58.93 16.70 16.97
CA VAL A 133 59.67 16.46 15.70
C VAL A 133 58.95 15.43 14.78
N ALA A 134 58.72 15.91 13.54
CA ALA A 134 58.64 15.26 12.22
C ALA A 134 57.59 14.19 11.90
N THR A 135 56.67 14.58 11.01
CA THR A 135 55.95 13.68 10.10
C THR A 135 56.48 13.87 8.67
N ILE A 136 56.79 12.75 8.02
CA ILE A 136 57.20 12.62 6.61
C ILE A 136 55.95 12.73 5.71
N PRO A 137 55.97 13.44 4.57
CA PRO A 137 54.81 13.55 3.68
C PRO A 137 54.72 12.40 2.68
N VAL A 138 53.48 11.93 2.45
CA VAL A 138 53.13 10.99 1.38
C VAL A 138 52.78 11.78 0.10
N LEU A 139 53.42 11.37 -0.99
CA LEU A 139 53.29 11.87 -2.36
C LEU A 139 51.89 11.59 -2.95
N THR A 140 51.23 12.63 -3.46
CA THR A 140 50.19 12.50 -4.49
C THR A 140 50.77 12.91 -5.84
N ASN A 141 50.62 12.02 -6.81
CA ASN A 141 51.14 12.17 -8.16
C ASN A 141 49.99 11.91 -9.13
N VAL A 142 49.43 12.97 -9.72
CA VAL A 142 48.73 12.91 -11.02
C VAL A 142 49.07 14.18 -11.78
N ALA A 143 49.96 14.03 -12.75
CA ALA A 143 50.34 15.05 -13.72
C ALA A 143 49.52 14.89 -15.00
N SER A 144 49.03 16.03 -15.47
CA SER A 144 48.38 16.30 -16.75
C SER A 144 49.30 16.11 -17.95
N ARG A 145 48.72 15.91 -19.15
CA ARG A 145 49.38 16.16 -20.45
C ARG A 145 48.34 16.54 -21.53
N PRO A 146 48.73 17.16 -22.66
CA PRO A 146 48.37 18.54 -22.99
C PRO A 146 47.67 18.71 -24.35
N GLN A 147 47.19 19.91 -24.65
CA GLN A 147 46.66 20.29 -25.97
C GLN A 147 47.25 21.64 -26.44
N PRO A 148 47.69 21.81 -27.71
CA PRO A 148 48.37 23.03 -28.16
C PRO A 148 47.49 24.00 -28.99
N ALA A 149 47.76 25.29 -28.73
CA ALA A 149 47.82 26.54 -29.53
C ALA A 149 47.10 26.81 -30.89
N ALA A 150 46.81 28.13 -31.03
CA ALA A 150 46.70 29.04 -32.20
C ALA A 150 45.32 29.19 -32.89
N GLN A 151 44.62 30.33 -32.73
CA GLN A 151 44.73 31.64 -33.46
C GLN A 151 44.22 31.58 -34.91
N ASP A 152 43.12 32.26 -35.27
CA ASP A 152 43.15 33.66 -35.76
C ASP A 152 41.76 34.25 -36.15
N ALA A 153 41.66 35.56 -35.92
CA ALA A 153 40.89 36.63 -36.60
C ALA A 153 39.42 36.45 -37.05
N ALA A 154 38.51 37.27 -36.50
CA ALA A 154 38.10 38.56 -37.11
C ALA A 154 36.81 39.13 -36.48
N ALA A 155 36.95 40.31 -35.86
CA ALA A 155 35.88 41.26 -35.53
C ALA A 155 35.44 42.01 -36.84
N PRO A 156 34.46 42.96 -36.88
CA PRO A 156 34.10 43.83 -35.75
C PRO A 156 32.68 44.42 -35.67
N GLN A 157 32.52 45.27 -34.63
CA GLN A 157 31.54 46.37 -34.44
C GLN A 157 30.14 45.94 -33.93
N SER A 158 29.55 46.54 -32.88
CA SER A 158 29.69 47.90 -32.37
C SER A 158 29.12 48.06 -30.94
N ALA A 159 29.90 48.70 -30.08
CA ALA A 159 29.55 49.73 -29.08
C ALA A 159 28.63 49.45 -27.86
N ALA A 160 29.28 49.59 -26.69
CA ALA A 160 28.95 50.53 -25.61
C ALA A 160 27.83 50.20 -24.59
N GLN A 161 28.30 49.62 -23.47
CA GLN A 161 28.01 49.90 -22.04
C GLN A 161 27.63 51.37 -21.66
N PRO A 162 27.29 51.72 -20.38
CA PRO A 162 26.79 50.92 -19.23
C PRO A 162 25.75 51.63 -18.30
N ALA A 163 25.24 50.85 -17.33
CA ALA A 163 24.97 51.18 -15.92
C ALA A 163 24.16 52.43 -15.49
N ALA A 164 23.15 52.19 -14.62
CA ALA A 164 22.93 53.01 -13.43
C ALA A 164 22.24 52.20 -12.31
N ARG A 165 22.76 52.38 -11.10
CA ARG A 165 22.40 51.78 -9.81
C ARG A 165 21.83 52.91 -8.95
N VAL A 166 20.64 52.79 -8.35
CA VAL A 166 20.22 53.60 -7.18
C VAL A 166 19.29 52.79 -6.28
N GLU A 167 19.47 53.03 -4.98
CA GLU A 167 18.94 52.40 -3.78
C GLU A 167 17.45 52.66 -3.45
N ALA A 168 17.04 51.94 -2.42
CA ALA A 168 15.79 51.88 -1.65
C ALA A 168 15.06 53.20 -1.30
N ALA A 169 13.73 53.10 -1.16
CA ALA A 169 12.95 53.82 -0.16
C ALA A 169 11.60 53.13 0.14
N HIS A 170 11.29 52.95 1.44
CA HIS A 170 9.95 52.72 1.99
C HIS A 170 9.05 53.96 1.80
N VAL A 171 7.73 53.78 1.71
CA VAL A 171 6.67 54.51 2.47
C VAL A 171 5.28 53.96 2.12
N GLU A 172 4.45 53.81 3.15
CA GLU A 172 3.05 53.40 3.19
C GLU A 172 2.04 54.40 2.59
N ARG A 173 0.81 53.86 2.38
CA ARG A 173 -0.55 54.47 2.50
C ARG A 173 -1.40 54.58 1.22
N SER A 174 -2.25 53.56 1.01
CA SER A 174 -3.73 53.59 1.10
C SER A 174 -4.56 54.46 0.10
N PRO A 175 -5.92 54.35 0.05
CA PRO A 175 -6.69 53.72 -1.05
C PRO A 175 -7.73 54.69 -1.69
N ILE A 176 -8.62 54.20 -2.59
CA ILE A 176 -9.94 54.74 -3.07
C ILE A 176 -10.22 54.10 -4.47
N ALA A 177 -11.39 53.65 -4.93
CA ALA A 177 -12.75 53.40 -4.41
C ALA A 177 -13.54 52.62 -5.50
N ALA A 178 -14.34 51.60 -5.13
CA ALA A 178 -15.83 51.52 -5.10
C ALA A 178 -16.55 51.34 -6.47
N SER A 179 -17.17 50.18 -6.76
CA SER A 179 -18.56 49.71 -6.45
C SER A 179 -19.66 50.34 -7.35
N PRO A 180 -20.85 49.74 -7.60
CA PRO A 180 -21.61 48.85 -6.70
C PRO A 180 -22.42 47.68 -7.34
N ASN A 181 -22.70 46.63 -6.56
CA ASN A 181 -24.05 46.04 -6.47
C ASN A 181 -24.12 45.07 -5.28
N ALA A 182 -24.43 45.61 -4.11
CA ALA A 182 -24.76 44.85 -2.90
C ALA A 182 -25.61 45.76 -2.00
N GLU A 183 -26.85 46.02 -2.42
CA GLU A 183 -27.88 46.65 -1.60
C GLU A 183 -29.26 46.20 -2.09
N GLN A 184 -29.53 44.91 -1.92
CA GLN A 184 -30.87 44.32 -1.82
C GLN A 184 -30.64 42.85 -1.44
N ILE A 185 -31.44 42.34 -0.49
CA ILE A 185 -31.34 41.01 0.12
C ILE A 185 -30.39 40.95 1.35
N ALA A 186 -30.51 41.91 2.26
CA ALA A 186 -30.15 41.74 3.67
C ALA A 186 -31.02 42.63 4.57
N ALA A 187 -32.32 42.30 4.62
CA ALA A 187 -33.24 42.84 5.62
C ALA A 187 -34.24 41.75 6.05
N ARG A 188 -33.75 40.74 6.76
CA ARG A 188 -34.50 39.98 7.78
C ARG A 188 -33.55 39.09 8.58
N ALA A 189 -32.89 39.74 9.54
CA ALA A 189 -32.57 39.23 10.86
C ALA A 189 -33.77 38.48 11.46
N ARG A 190 -33.69 37.60 12.45
CA ARG A 190 -32.67 36.92 13.27
C ARG A 190 -33.53 36.06 14.23
N HIS A 191 -32.95 34.97 14.75
CA HIS A 191 -33.40 34.19 15.90
C HIS A 191 -34.74 33.45 15.79
N ASP A 192 -34.73 32.15 16.10
CA ASP A 192 -35.49 31.67 17.25
C ASP A 192 -35.08 30.26 17.70
N GLU A 193 -35.02 30.14 19.03
CA GLU A 193 -34.90 28.97 19.88
C GLU A 193 -36.27 28.79 20.58
N PRO A 194 -36.73 27.57 20.92
CA PRO A 194 -38.13 27.35 21.28
C PRO A 194 -38.39 27.41 22.79
N PRO A 195 -39.66 27.65 23.20
CA PRO A 195 -40.14 27.02 24.43
C PRO A 195 -41.55 26.41 24.32
N ALA A 196 -41.88 25.68 25.38
CA ALA A 196 -43.00 24.77 25.57
C ALA A 196 -44.25 25.40 26.23
N ALA A 197 -45.38 24.72 26.00
CA ALA A 197 -46.54 24.44 26.87
C ALA A 197 -47.49 25.56 27.39
N GLN A 198 -48.78 25.18 27.33
CA GLN A 198 -49.98 25.59 28.09
C GLN A 198 -50.96 26.63 27.51
N ASP A 199 -52.12 26.08 27.11
CA ASP A 199 -53.52 26.44 27.40
C ASP A 199 -53.99 27.91 27.29
N ASP A 200 -54.83 28.20 26.28
CA ASP A 200 -56.28 28.37 26.50
C ASP A 200 -57.00 28.70 25.17
N ASP A 201 -57.90 27.79 24.81
CA ASP A 201 -59.29 28.02 24.37
C ASP A 201 -59.65 29.27 23.55
N LEU A 202 -59.96 29.06 22.26
CA LEU A 202 -61.31 29.21 21.68
C LEU A 202 -61.25 29.39 20.15
N LEU A 203 -62.17 28.67 19.48
CA LEU A 203 -62.61 28.79 18.06
C LEU A 203 -61.93 27.86 17.05
N LEU A 204 -62.42 26.63 16.98
CA LEU A 204 -62.40 25.79 15.76
C LEU A 204 -63.75 25.91 15.04
N PRO A 205 -63.78 26.15 13.72
CA PRO A 205 -64.96 26.00 12.87
C PRO A 205 -65.13 24.55 12.40
N ASP A 206 -66.39 24.18 12.18
CA ASP A 206 -66.93 22.84 11.98
C ASP A 206 -66.27 22.00 10.87
N ALA A 207 -66.18 20.71 11.18
CA ALA A 207 -65.71 19.64 10.33
C ALA A 207 -66.74 19.31 9.24
N ASP A 208 -66.56 19.87 8.05
CA ASP A 208 -67.12 19.35 6.80
C ASP A 208 -66.37 19.94 5.60
N GLN A 209 -65.19 19.39 5.30
CA GLN A 209 -64.55 19.52 4.00
C GLN A 209 -63.35 18.58 3.92
N LEU A 210 -63.59 17.34 3.51
CA LEU A 210 -62.67 16.48 2.74
C LEU A 210 -63.29 15.08 2.56
N TRP A 211 -64.36 14.96 1.76
CA TRP A 211 -64.46 14.06 0.58
C TRP A 211 -65.94 13.98 0.07
N PRO A 212 -66.22 13.99 -1.25
CA PRO A 212 -67.56 14.24 -1.78
C PRO A 212 -68.39 12.97 -2.13
N ALA A 213 -69.68 13.06 -1.79
CA ALA A 213 -70.91 12.63 -2.51
C ALA A 213 -71.05 11.20 -3.07
N ARG A 214 -71.94 10.39 -2.45
CA ARG A 214 -73.06 9.71 -3.14
C ARG A 214 -74.12 9.10 -2.18
N ASN A 215 -75.28 9.78 -2.13
CA ASN A 215 -76.64 9.37 -1.72
C ASN A 215 -76.87 8.40 -0.56
N ASP A 216 -77.35 8.99 0.55
CA ASP A 216 -78.08 8.36 1.65
C ASP A 216 -79.57 8.16 1.31
N GLU A 217 -80.09 6.98 1.66
CA GLU A 217 -81.47 6.78 2.12
C GLU A 217 -81.42 5.82 3.31
N TRP A 218 -81.12 6.33 4.51
CA TRP A 218 -81.52 5.70 5.77
C TRP A 218 -81.29 6.64 6.97
N GLU A 219 -82.21 7.55 7.27
CA GLU A 219 -82.53 7.91 8.66
C GLU A 219 -83.79 8.77 8.75
N MET A 220 -84.94 8.12 8.95
CA MET A 220 -86.04 8.66 9.75
C MET A 220 -87.08 7.57 9.98
N ARG A 221 -87.05 6.89 11.13
CA ARG A 221 -88.20 6.10 11.58
C ARG A 221 -88.22 5.78 13.07
N GLU A 222 -88.39 6.82 13.88
CA GLU A 222 -89.08 6.71 15.17
C GLU A 222 -89.96 7.94 15.41
N ALA A 223 -91.10 8.00 14.72
CA ALA A 223 -92.33 8.74 15.09
C ALA A 223 -93.39 8.59 13.99
N ALA A 224 -94.38 7.72 14.18
CA ALA A 224 -95.77 7.89 13.69
C ALA A 224 -96.59 6.62 13.96
N ARG A 225 -97.24 6.57 15.14
CA ARG A 225 -98.63 6.11 15.22
C ARG A 225 -99.49 7.25 14.68
N ALA A 226 -100.20 7.05 13.58
CA ALA A 226 -101.51 7.65 13.27
C ALA A 226 -101.93 7.33 11.83
N GLY A 227 -103.11 6.74 11.69
CA GLY A 227 -104.21 7.13 10.78
C GLY A 227 -104.04 7.21 9.26
N ASP A 228 -105.20 7.00 8.63
CA ASP A 228 -105.66 7.23 7.24
C ASP A 228 -105.34 6.09 6.26
N GLU A 229 -106.31 5.25 5.88
CA GLU A 229 -107.60 5.50 5.18
C GLU A 229 -107.44 6.14 3.80
N ASP A 230 -107.97 5.42 2.81
CA ASP A 230 -108.45 5.79 1.46
C ASP A 230 -107.96 4.76 0.42
N GLU A 231 -108.78 3.78 0.04
CA GLU A 231 -109.93 3.87 -0.88
C GLU A 231 -109.48 4.03 -2.34
N ILE A 232 -109.49 2.92 -3.09
CA ILE A 232 -109.72 2.88 -4.56
C ILE A 232 -110.51 1.60 -4.89
N ASP A 233 -111.81 1.71 -4.65
CA ASP A 233 -112.96 1.53 -5.55
C ASP A 233 -112.88 0.67 -6.85
N ILE A 234 -114.04 0.02 -7.12
CA ILE A 234 -114.59 -0.52 -8.39
C ILE A 234 -114.05 -1.90 -8.87
N ASP A 235 -114.80 -2.98 -9.10
CA ASP A 235 -116.18 -3.14 -9.63
C ASP A 235 -116.82 -4.49 -9.18
N LEU A 236 -118.11 -4.44 -8.85
CA LEU A 236 -119.01 -5.57 -8.62
C LEU A 236 -120.20 -5.33 -9.57
N ASP A 237 -120.36 -6.13 -10.63
CA ASP A 237 -121.69 -6.46 -11.17
C ASP A 237 -121.70 -7.51 -12.30
N ALA A 238 -122.72 -8.38 -12.19
CA ALA A 238 -123.36 -9.23 -13.21
C ALA A 238 -122.83 -10.67 -13.47
N PRO A 239 -123.71 -11.61 -13.87
CA PRO A 239 -124.82 -12.18 -13.09
C PRO A 239 -124.77 -13.73 -13.04
N PHE A 240 -125.40 -14.31 -12.02
CA PHE A 240 -125.70 -15.74 -11.96
C PHE A 240 -126.86 -16.06 -12.90
N ASP A 241 -126.57 -16.75 -14.01
CA ASP A 241 -127.58 -17.45 -14.80
C ASP A 241 -127.77 -18.88 -14.27
N VAL A 242 -129.04 -19.24 -14.15
CA VAL A 242 -129.55 -20.54 -13.75
C VAL A 242 -129.57 -21.41 -15.01
N GLU A 243 -128.74 -22.46 -15.08
CA GLU A 243 -128.96 -23.56 -16.03
C GLU A 243 -129.25 -24.86 -15.31
N GLU A 244 -130.38 -25.42 -15.72
CA GLU A 244 -131.00 -26.65 -15.28
C GLU A 244 -130.05 -27.85 -15.32
N ALA A 245 -130.05 -28.61 -14.22
CA ALA A 245 -129.44 -29.92 -14.14
C ALA A 245 -130.16 -30.90 -15.08
N GLU A 246 -129.50 -31.29 -16.17
CA GLU A 246 -129.81 -32.54 -16.85
C GLU A 246 -129.35 -33.73 -16.00
N LEU A 247 -130.27 -34.65 -15.75
CA LEU A 247 -130.04 -35.90 -15.04
C LEU A 247 -129.02 -36.78 -15.79
N GLU A 248 -127.90 -37.10 -15.13
CA GLU A 248 -127.02 -38.21 -15.49
C GLU A 248 -126.92 -39.25 -14.35
N PRO A 249 -126.66 -40.53 -14.68
CA PRO A 249 -127.14 -41.67 -13.92
C PRO A 249 -126.33 -41.96 -12.65
N ILE A 250 -127.03 -42.48 -11.64
CA ILE A 250 -126.48 -42.89 -10.35
C ILE A 250 -125.44 -44.01 -10.56
N PRO A 251 -124.16 -43.85 -10.17
CA PRO A 251 -123.19 -44.93 -10.21
C PRO A 251 -123.45 -45.93 -9.08
N HIS A 252 -123.27 -47.22 -9.39
CA HIS A 252 -123.47 -48.34 -8.47
C HIS A 252 -122.57 -48.25 -7.24
N ALA A 253 -123.06 -48.76 -6.10
CA ALA A 253 -122.44 -48.66 -4.77
C ALA A 253 -120.95 -49.08 -4.67
N ALA A 254 -120.45 -49.90 -5.61
CA ALA A 254 -119.05 -50.32 -5.64
C ALA A 254 -118.07 -49.21 -6.08
N GLU A 255 -118.50 -48.27 -6.93
CA GLU A 255 -117.63 -47.16 -7.38
C GLU A 255 -117.48 -46.07 -6.32
N ARG A 256 -118.48 -45.89 -5.44
CA ARG A 256 -118.43 -44.95 -4.31
C ARG A 256 -117.48 -45.41 -3.21
N GLU A 257 -117.31 -46.72 -3.03
CA GLU A 257 -116.41 -47.27 -2.02
C GLU A 257 -114.95 -47.22 -2.51
N ALA A 258 -114.72 -47.41 -3.81
CA ALA A 258 -113.39 -47.28 -4.42
C ALA A 258 -112.89 -45.83 -4.49
N THR A 259 -113.74 -44.86 -4.83
CA THR A 259 -113.38 -43.44 -4.82
C THR A 259 -113.18 -42.91 -3.40
N ALA A 260 -114.01 -43.31 -2.44
CA ALA A 260 -113.83 -42.94 -1.03
C ALA A 260 -112.57 -43.57 -0.39
N ALA A 261 -112.17 -44.77 -0.82
CA ALA A 261 -110.91 -45.38 -0.40
C ALA A 261 -109.69 -44.66 -1.00
N ALA A 262 -109.74 -44.31 -2.28
CA ALA A 262 -108.68 -43.54 -2.94
C ALA A 262 -108.53 -42.12 -2.37
N GLU A 263 -109.64 -41.45 -2.01
CA GLU A 263 -109.59 -40.14 -1.33
C GLU A 263 -109.02 -40.23 0.10
N ARG A 264 -109.26 -41.33 0.82
CA ARG A 264 -108.64 -41.56 2.14
C ARG A 264 -107.14 -41.82 2.02
N GLU A 265 -106.73 -42.65 1.06
CA GLU A 265 -105.31 -42.93 0.82
C GLU A 265 -104.57 -41.68 0.34
N ALA A 266 -105.19 -40.85 -0.51
CA ALA A 266 -104.64 -39.56 -0.92
C ALA A 266 -104.54 -38.56 0.25
N ARG A 267 -105.52 -38.52 1.16
CA ARG A 267 -105.44 -37.71 2.39
C ARG A 267 -104.34 -38.19 3.34
N GLU A 268 -104.21 -39.49 3.55
CA GLU A 268 -103.16 -40.06 4.39
C GLU A 268 -101.76 -39.86 3.78
N ALA A 269 -101.65 -39.91 2.44
CA ALA A 269 -100.40 -39.60 1.75
C ALA A 269 -100.04 -38.11 1.87
N ALA A 270 -101.01 -37.20 1.70
CA ALA A 270 -100.81 -35.76 1.87
C ALA A 270 -100.45 -35.40 3.33
N GLU A 271 -101.05 -36.07 4.32
CA GLU A 271 -100.73 -35.88 5.73
C GLU A 271 -99.31 -36.37 6.07
N ARG A 272 -98.88 -37.51 5.49
CA ARG A 272 -97.48 -37.98 5.62
C ARG A 272 -96.48 -37.05 4.95
N GLU A 273 -96.82 -36.48 3.80
CA GLU A 273 -95.99 -35.52 3.09
C GLU A 273 -95.90 -34.19 3.86
N ALA A 274 -97.00 -33.72 4.46
CA ALA A 274 -97.00 -32.54 5.31
C ALA A 274 -96.13 -32.73 6.57
N ILE A 275 -96.23 -33.88 7.24
CA ILE A 275 -95.39 -34.21 8.41
C ILE A 275 -93.91 -34.33 8.00
N ALA A 276 -93.61 -34.88 6.82
CA ALA A 276 -92.24 -34.95 6.31
C ALA A 276 -91.68 -33.56 5.96
N ALA A 277 -92.50 -32.67 5.39
CA ALA A 277 -92.12 -31.30 5.09
C ALA A 277 -91.87 -30.48 6.36
N GLU A 278 -92.69 -30.67 7.40
CA GLU A 278 -92.52 -30.02 8.71
C GLU A 278 -91.20 -30.45 9.38
N ARG A 279 -90.90 -31.76 9.39
CA ARG A 279 -89.62 -32.26 9.90
C ARG A 279 -88.41 -31.74 9.11
N ALA A 280 -88.53 -31.68 7.79
CA ALA A 280 -87.47 -31.11 6.96
C ALA A 280 -87.27 -29.60 7.18
N ALA A 281 -88.34 -28.86 7.51
CA ALA A 281 -88.26 -27.45 7.88
C ALA A 281 -87.60 -27.27 9.27
N GLU A 282 -87.93 -28.13 10.25
CA GLU A 282 -87.28 -28.14 11.56
C GLU A 282 -85.79 -28.47 11.48
N GLU A 283 -85.40 -29.47 10.67
CA GLU A 283 -83.99 -29.82 10.45
C GLU A 283 -83.20 -28.67 9.80
N ARG A 284 -83.80 -27.97 8.82
CA ARG A 284 -83.18 -26.78 8.21
C ARG A 284 -83.03 -25.65 9.22
N ALA A 285 -84.04 -25.38 10.04
CA ALA A 285 -83.98 -24.36 11.08
C ALA A 285 -82.95 -24.71 12.18
N ALA A 286 -82.78 -25.99 12.51
CA ALA A 286 -81.75 -26.46 13.43
C ALA A 286 -80.34 -26.26 12.85
N ALA A 287 -80.13 -26.62 11.58
CA ALA A 287 -78.86 -26.43 10.89
C ALA A 287 -78.49 -24.94 10.75
N GLU A 288 -79.46 -24.07 10.50
CA GLU A 288 -79.27 -22.62 10.42
C GLU A 288 -78.86 -22.04 11.78
N ARG A 289 -79.50 -22.46 12.87
CA ARG A 289 -79.11 -22.07 14.24
C ARG A 289 -77.69 -22.54 14.60
N GLU A 290 -77.32 -23.74 14.20
CA GLU A 290 -75.98 -24.27 14.44
C GLU A 290 -74.91 -23.50 13.64
N ALA A 291 -75.21 -23.14 12.38
CA ALA A 291 -74.34 -22.32 11.55
C ALA A 291 -74.12 -20.91 12.13
N VAL A 292 -75.20 -20.26 12.62
CA VAL A 292 -75.10 -18.96 13.29
C VAL A 292 -74.26 -19.06 14.57
N ALA A 293 -74.48 -20.09 15.39
CA ALA A 293 -73.70 -20.30 16.61
C ALA A 293 -72.21 -20.61 16.32
N ALA A 294 -71.90 -21.28 15.20
CA ALA A 294 -70.53 -21.53 14.76
C ALA A 294 -69.84 -20.24 14.28
N ALA A 295 -70.55 -19.39 13.53
CA ALA A 295 -70.05 -18.09 13.08
C ALA A 295 -69.77 -17.15 14.27
N GLU A 296 -70.65 -17.13 15.28
CA GLU A 296 -70.42 -16.35 16.50
C GLU A 296 -69.19 -16.83 17.29
N ARG A 297 -68.94 -18.14 17.36
CA ARG A 297 -67.73 -18.69 18.00
C ARG A 297 -66.47 -18.27 17.25
N GLN A 298 -66.47 -18.37 15.92
CA GLN A 298 -65.33 -17.95 15.10
C GLN A 298 -65.05 -16.46 15.22
N ALA A 299 -66.10 -15.61 15.28
CA ALA A 299 -65.94 -14.18 15.47
C ALA A 299 -65.34 -13.84 16.85
N ARG A 300 -65.74 -14.55 17.92
CA ARG A 300 -65.17 -14.36 19.27
C ARG A 300 -63.71 -14.78 19.33
N GLU A 301 -63.35 -15.93 18.75
CA GLU A 301 -61.95 -16.39 18.71
C GLU A 301 -61.05 -15.46 17.88
N ALA A 302 -61.58 -14.88 16.79
CA ALA A 302 -60.86 -13.89 16.00
C ALA A 302 -60.62 -12.59 16.79
N ALA A 303 -61.64 -12.09 17.49
CA ALA A 303 -61.53 -10.90 18.32
C ALA A 303 -60.56 -11.10 19.50
N GLU A 304 -60.54 -12.29 20.12
CA GLU A 304 -59.62 -12.62 21.20
C GLU A 304 -58.17 -12.66 20.71
N ARG A 305 -57.91 -13.25 19.54
CA ARG A 305 -56.56 -13.24 18.92
C ARG A 305 -56.08 -11.85 18.58
N GLU A 306 -56.97 -10.99 18.07
CA GLU A 306 -56.63 -9.60 17.75
C GLU A 306 -56.32 -8.79 19.01
N ALA A 307 -57.08 -9.00 20.10
CA ALA A 307 -56.83 -8.38 21.39
C ALA A 307 -55.48 -8.81 22.00
N ILE A 308 -55.12 -10.10 21.90
CA ILE A 308 -53.81 -10.60 22.34
C ILE A 308 -52.68 -9.96 21.52
N ALA A 309 -52.80 -9.94 20.19
CA ALA A 309 -51.80 -9.34 19.31
C ALA A 309 -51.67 -7.81 19.49
N ALA A 310 -52.74 -7.11 19.90
CA ALA A 310 -52.68 -5.70 20.26
C ALA A 310 -51.98 -5.48 21.62
N ALA A 311 -52.24 -6.35 22.60
CA ALA A 311 -51.58 -6.29 23.90
C ALA A 311 -50.07 -6.58 23.83
N GLU A 312 -49.66 -7.54 22.99
CA GLU A 312 -48.24 -7.84 22.75
C GLU A 312 -47.51 -6.66 22.09
N ARG A 313 -48.11 -6.04 21.06
CA ARG A 313 -47.54 -4.82 20.44
C ARG A 313 -47.39 -3.67 21.42
N ALA A 314 -48.39 -3.43 22.26
CA ALA A 314 -48.31 -2.39 23.29
C ALA A 314 -47.25 -2.70 24.38
N ALA A 315 -47.01 -3.98 24.69
CA ALA A 315 -45.97 -4.38 25.62
C ALA A 315 -44.56 -4.20 25.01
N GLU A 316 -44.38 -4.52 23.72
CA GLU A 316 -43.13 -4.31 23.00
C GLU A 316 -42.78 -2.82 22.88
N GLU A 317 -43.76 -1.96 22.58
CA GLU A 317 -43.57 -0.51 22.53
C GLU A 317 -43.13 0.07 23.89
N ARG A 318 -43.73 -0.41 24.99
CA ARG A 318 -43.34 0.00 26.35
C ARG A 318 -41.92 -0.46 26.70
N ALA A 319 -41.55 -1.69 26.34
CA ALA A 319 -40.20 -2.21 26.56
C ALA A 319 -39.16 -1.48 25.70
N ALA A 320 -39.51 -1.08 24.48
CA ALA A 320 -38.64 -0.27 23.62
C ALA A 320 -38.41 1.13 24.21
N ALA A 321 -39.47 1.80 24.68
CA ALA A 321 -39.38 3.10 25.33
C ALA A 321 -38.54 3.06 26.62
N GLU A 322 -38.67 1.99 27.42
CA GLU A 322 -37.87 1.81 28.64
C GLU A 322 -36.39 1.60 28.33
N ARG A 323 -36.06 0.79 27.31
CA ARG A 323 -34.67 0.61 26.83
C ARG A 323 -34.06 1.92 26.32
N GLU A 324 -34.84 2.71 25.60
CA GLU A 324 -34.38 4.01 25.10
C GLU A 324 -34.13 5.00 26.26
N ALA A 325 -35.00 5.02 27.27
CA ALA A 325 -34.82 5.85 28.46
C ALA A 325 -33.55 5.45 29.25
N VAL A 326 -33.29 4.15 29.43
CA VAL A 326 -32.08 3.64 30.08
C VAL A 326 -30.84 4.01 29.26
N ALA A 327 -30.86 3.82 27.94
CA ALA A 327 -29.75 4.18 27.06
C ALA A 327 -29.47 5.69 27.05
N ALA A 328 -30.50 6.54 27.15
CA ALA A 328 -30.35 7.98 27.27
C ALA A 328 -29.74 8.40 28.62
N ALA A 329 -30.12 7.73 29.71
CA ALA A 329 -29.55 7.97 31.04
C ALA A 329 -28.08 7.55 31.11
N GLU A 330 -27.72 6.38 30.55
CA GLU A 330 -26.32 5.94 30.47
C GLU A 330 -25.46 6.87 29.62
N ARG A 331 -26.01 7.40 28.52
CA ARG A 331 -25.29 8.36 27.66
C ARG A 331 -24.97 9.66 28.41
N LYS A 332 -25.95 10.21 29.15
CA LYS A 332 -25.74 11.38 30.00
C LYS A 332 -24.71 11.13 31.11
N ALA A 333 -24.73 9.95 31.72
CA ALA A 333 -23.75 9.58 32.74
C ALA A 333 -22.33 9.47 32.18
N ARG A 334 -22.17 8.89 30.98
CA ARG A 334 -20.89 8.80 30.28
C ARG A 334 -20.35 10.18 29.88
N GLU A 335 -21.20 11.04 29.33
CA GLU A 335 -20.81 12.42 28.98
C GLU A 335 -20.39 13.24 30.21
N ALA A 336 -21.02 13.02 31.36
CA ALA A 336 -20.64 13.66 32.62
C ALA A 336 -19.28 13.14 33.12
N ALA A 337 -19.06 11.82 33.10
CA ALA A 337 -17.80 11.21 33.50
C ALA A 337 -16.64 11.60 32.57
N GLU A 338 -16.88 11.69 31.27
CA GLU A 338 -15.90 12.11 30.27
C GLU A 338 -15.48 13.57 30.49
N ARG A 339 -16.44 14.47 30.77
CA ARG A 339 -16.13 15.87 31.11
C ARG A 339 -15.30 15.99 32.37
N GLU A 340 -15.57 15.17 33.38
CA GLU A 340 -14.80 15.16 34.62
C GLU A 340 -13.38 14.60 34.42
N ALA A 341 -13.24 13.54 33.62
CA ALA A 341 -11.95 12.95 33.25
C ALA A 341 -11.09 13.93 32.43
N ILE A 342 -11.68 14.64 31.46
CA ILE A 342 -10.98 15.68 30.69
C ILE A 342 -10.52 16.82 31.60
N ALA A 343 -11.38 17.27 32.52
CA ALA A 343 -11.00 18.32 33.48
C ALA A 343 -9.90 17.86 34.46
N ALA A 344 -9.89 16.58 34.87
CA ALA A 344 -8.83 16.01 35.68
C ALA A 344 -7.50 15.89 34.91
N ALA A 345 -7.53 15.43 33.66
CA ALA A 345 -6.37 15.33 32.80
C ALA A 345 -5.76 16.71 32.48
N GLN A 346 -6.60 17.72 32.25
CA GLN A 346 -6.14 19.11 32.04
C GLN A 346 -5.41 19.66 33.27
N ARG A 347 -5.94 19.42 34.49
CA ARG A 347 -5.27 19.83 35.74
C ARG A 347 -3.92 19.15 35.92
N GLN A 348 -3.84 17.83 35.68
CA GLN A 348 -2.58 17.10 35.75
C GLN A 348 -1.57 17.55 34.67
N ALA A 349 -2.05 17.88 33.47
CA ALA A 349 -1.19 18.39 32.40
C ALA A 349 -0.64 19.79 32.73
N GLU A 350 -1.46 20.67 33.33
CA GLU A 350 -1.03 21.98 33.79
C GLU A 350 0.00 21.90 34.94
N GLU A 351 -0.19 20.97 35.88
CA GLU A 351 0.76 20.72 36.96
C GLU A 351 2.09 20.15 36.45
N ARG A 352 2.06 19.21 35.49
CA ARG A 352 3.28 18.69 34.84
C ARG A 352 3.99 19.75 34.03
N ALA A 353 3.24 20.55 33.25
CA ALA A 353 3.81 21.66 32.49
C ALA A 353 4.41 22.74 33.41
N ALA A 354 3.81 23.01 34.57
CA ALA A 354 4.35 23.93 35.56
C ALA A 354 5.64 23.39 36.22
N ALA A 355 5.71 22.08 36.46
CA ALA A 355 6.90 21.43 37.02
C ALA A 355 8.07 21.34 36.02
N GLU A 356 7.79 21.19 34.73
CA GLU A 356 8.83 21.04 33.68
C GLU A 356 9.37 22.37 33.14
N ARG A 357 8.64 23.47 33.29
CA ARG A 357 9.05 24.82 32.84
C ARG A 357 10.46 25.24 33.29
N PRO A 358 10.83 25.17 34.58
CA PRO A 358 12.16 25.61 35.03
C PRO A 358 13.29 24.74 34.46
N ALA A 359 13.08 23.42 34.32
CA ALA A 359 14.07 22.51 33.74
C ALA A 359 14.27 22.75 32.23
N ARG A 360 13.18 23.04 31.52
CA ARG A 360 13.21 23.37 30.09
C ARG A 360 13.89 24.70 29.81
N GLU A 361 13.63 25.73 30.63
CA GLU A 361 14.29 27.03 30.52
C GLU A 361 15.81 26.93 30.78
N THR A 362 16.23 26.10 31.74
CA THR A 362 17.66 25.84 31.97
C THR A 362 18.31 25.09 30.81
N ALA A 363 17.65 24.07 30.26
CA ALA A 363 18.17 23.30 29.13
C ALA A 363 18.23 24.14 27.83
N GLU A 364 17.24 24.99 27.58
CA GLU A 364 17.26 25.91 26.43
C GLU A 364 18.36 26.97 26.55
N ARG A 365 18.67 27.43 27.77
CA ARG A 365 19.80 28.35 28.01
C ARG A 365 21.14 27.66 27.77
N GLU A 366 21.32 26.45 28.29
CA GLU A 366 22.55 25.67 28.09
C GLU A 366 22.76 25.30 26.61
N ALA A 367 21.70 24.95 25.88
CA ALA A 367 21.76 24.67 24.46
C ALA A 367 22.12 25.92 23.63
N ARG A 368 21.61 27.10 23.98
CA ARG A 368 21.98 28.36 23.33
C ARG A 368 23.43 28.74 23.58
N GLU A 369 23.90 28.60 24.81
CA GLU A 369 25.31 28.87 25.16
C GLU A 369 26.27 27.89 24.48
N ALA A 370 25.87 26.62 24.33
CA ALA A 370 26.64 25.63 23.58
C ALA A 370 26.70 25.96 22.08
N ALA A 371 25.56 26.32 21.47
CA ALA A 371 25.50 26.72 20.06
C ALA A 371 26.30 28.00 19.78
N GLU A 372 26.31 28.96 20.69
CA GLU A 372 27.10 30.20 20.55
C GLU A 372 28.61 29.91 20.60
N ARG A 373 29.05 29.02 21.50
CA ARG A 373 30.46 28.58 21.57
C ARG A 373 30.90 27.84 20.32
N GLU A 374 30.04 26.99 19.77
CA GLU A 374 30.34 26.26 18.54
C GLU A 374 30.40 27.20 17.33
N ALA A 375 29.50 28.20 17.25
CA ALA A 375 29.52 29.22 16.21
C ALA A 375 30.80 30.08 16.26
N ILE A 376 31.27 30.45 17.45
CA ILE A 376 32.52 31.18 17.64
C ILE A 376 33.72 30.32 17.19
N ALA A 377 33.79 29.05 17.61
CA ALA A 377 34.86 28.14 17.20
C ALA A 377 34.84 27.82 15.68
N ALA A 378 33.67 27.83 15.04
CA ALA A 378 33.55 27.71 13.59
C ALA A 378 34.03 28.97 12.86
N ALA A 379 33.73 30.16 13.40
CA ALA A 379 34.18 31.43 12.84
C ALA A 379 35.71 31.61 12.94
N GLU A 380 36.32 31.19 14.05
CA GLU A 380 37.78 31.21 14.23
C GLU A 380 38.49 30.30 13.23
N ARG A 381 38.01 29.05 13.06
CA ARG A 381 38.55 28.12 12.04
C ARG A 381 38.43 28.68 10.62
N ALA A 382 37.30 29.29 10.28
CA ALA A 382 37.10 29.91 8.98
C ALA A 382 38.02 31.14 8.76
N ALA A 383 38.37 31.87 9.82
CA ALA A 383 39.31 32.98 9.75
C ALA A 383 40.75 32.48 9.55
N GLU A 384 41.15 31.41 10.23
CA GLU A 384 42.46 30.77 10.06
C GLU A 384 42.65 30.20 8.65
N GLU A 385 41.63 29.54 8.10
CA GLU A 385 41.65 29.02 6.72
C GLU A 385 41.76 30.15 5.68
N ARG A 386 41.10 31.29 5.91
CA ARG A 386 41.21 32.47 5.03
C ARG A 386 42.59 33.10 5.11
N ALA A 387 43.17 33.22 6.29
CA ALA A 387 44.53 33.74 6.47
C ALA A 387 45.56 32.83 5.77
N ALA A 388 45.43 31.50 5.92
CA ALA A 388 46.30 30.54 5.25
C ALA A 388 46.16 30.61 3.71
N ALA A 389 44.94 30.81 3.20
CA ALA A 389 44.70 30.99 1.76
C ALA A 389 45.31 32.29 1.22
N GLU A 390 45.25 33.39 1.99
CA GLU A 390 45.88 34.66 1.62
C GLU A 390 47.41 34.58 1.62
N GLU A 391 48.01 33.90 2.60
CA GLU A 391 49.46 33.66 2.65
C GLU A 391 49.93 32.80 1.47
N TRP A 392 49.18 31.75 1.14
CA TRP A 392 49.47 30.90 -0.02
C TRP A 392 49.36 31.68 -1.34
N ALA A 393 48.31 32.50 -1.49
CA ALA A 393 48.13 33.35 -2.67
C ALA A 393 49.23 34.43 -2.79
N ALA A 394 49.74 34.95 -1.67
CA ALA A 394 50.87 35.88 -1.67
C ALA A 394 52.17 35.20 -2.11
N ALA A 395 52.44 33.99 -1.60
CA ALA A 395 53.61 33.20 -1.99
C ALA A 395 53.57 32.80 -3.47
N GLU A 396 52.39 32.44 -3.99
CA GLU A 396 52.21 32.12 -5.41
C GLU A 396 52.50 33.32 -6.32
N ARG A 397 52.01 34.53 -5.94
CA ARG A 397 52.30 35.77 -6.67
C ARG A 397 53.79 36.11 -6.67
N GLU A 398 54.48 35.89 -5.56
CA GLU A 398 55.92 36.13 -5.46
C GLU A 398 56.72 35.13 -6.32
N ALA A 399 56.31 33.86 -6.35
CA ALA A 399 56.90 32.84 -7.22
C ALA A 399 56.72 33.16 -8.70
N ILE A 400 55.53 33.62 -9.11
CA ILE A 400 55.26 34.06 -10.48
C ILE A 400 56.15 35.26 -10.84
N ALA A 401 56.23 36.27 -9.96
CA ALA A 401 57.07 37.45 -10.18
C ALA A 401 58.58 37.10 -10.25
N ALA A 402 59.04 36.11 -9.47
CA ALA A 402 60.41 35.62 -9.54
C ALA A 402 60.70 34.88 -10.85
N SER A 403 59.75 34.06 -11.32
CA SER A 403 59.84 33.39 -12.62
C SER A 403 59.93 34.39 -13.78
N GLU A 404 59.11 35.44 -13.77
CA GLU A 404 59.15 36.50 -14.78
C GLU A 404 60.47 37.27 -14.79
N ARG A 405 61.07 37.53 -13.61
CA ARG A 405 62.40 38.16 -13.52
C ARG A 405 63.47 37.27 -14.12
N ASN A 406 63.49 35.98 -13.76
CA ASN A 406 64.45 35.02 -14.30
C ASN A 406 64.30 34.86 -15.82
N ALA A 407 63.08 34.86 -16.34
CA ALA A 407 62.83 34.81 -17.78
C ALA A 407 63.34 36.06 -18.51
N ARG A 408 63.20 37.26 -17.93
CA ARG A 408 63.76 38.50 -18.49
C ARG A 408 65.28 38.49 -18.49
N GLU A 409 65.92 38.05 -17.40
CA GLU A 409 67.37 37.94 -17.31
C GLU A 409 67.92 36.91 -18.31
N ALA A 410 67.22 35.79 -18.53
CA ALA A 410 67.57 34.81 -19.54
C ALA A 410 67.46 35.37 -20.97
N ALA A 411 66.38 36.08 -21.27
CA ALA A 411 66.18 36.73 -22.57
C ALA A 411 67.24 37.82 -22.85
N GLU A 412 67.64 38.58 -21.82
CA GLU A 412 68.71 39.58 -21.94
C GLU A 412 70.07 38.93 -22.23
N ARG A 413 70.41 37.83 -21.55
CA ARG A 413 71.63 37.07 -21.83
C ARG A 413 71.65 36.48 -23.23
N GLU A 414 70.50 35.97 -23.69
CA GLU A 414 70.37 35.44 -25.05
C GLU A 414 70.49 36.54 -26.11
N ALA A 415 69.93 37.72 -25.85
CA ALA A 415 70.07 38.89 -26.72
C ALA A 415 71.52 39.38 -26.81
N ILE A 416 72.26 39.40 -25.69
CA ILE A 416 73.69 39.73 -25.66
C ILE A 416 74.48 38.69 -26.46
N ALA A 417 74.25 37.40 -26.23
CA ALA A 417 74.92 36.33 -26.98
C ALA A 417 74.57 36.31 -28.49
N ALA A 418 73.37 36.75 -28.86
CA ALA A 418 72.98 36.93 -30.26
C ALA A 418 73.68 38.15 -30.89
N ALA A 419 73.83 39.25 -30.14
CA ALA A 419 74.56 40.43 -30.60
C ALA A 419 76.05 40.16 -30.79
N GLU A 420 76.67 39.38 -29.90
CA GLU A 420 78.07 38.94 -30.03
C GLU A 420 78.27 38.06 -31.28
N ARG A 421 77.38 37.07 -31.50
CA ARG A 421 77.41 36.26 -32.73
C ARG A 421 77.24 37.08 -34.00
N ALA A 422 76.31 38.04 -34.00
CA ALA A 422 76.11 38.94 -35.14
C ALA A 422 77.32 39.87 -35.36
N ALA A 423 78.03 40.27 -34.31
CA ALA A 423 79.27 41.05 -34.42
C ALA A 423 80.42 40.20 -34.99
N GLU A 424 80.54 38.94 -34.56
CA GLU A 424 81.52 38.00 -35.12
C GLU A 424 81.24 37.70 -36.60
N GLU A 425 79.98 37.49 -36.98
CA GLU A 425 79.57 37.30 -38.37
C GLU A 425 79.86 38.54 -39.23
N ARG A 426 79.62 39.75 -38.70
CA ARG A 426 79.97 41.01 -39.39
C ARG A 426 81.49 41.15 -39.55
N ALA A 427 82.26 40.82 -38.51
CA ALA A 427 83.73 40.86 -38.58
C ALA A 427 84.28 39.80 -39.55
N ALA A 428 83.65 38.62 -39.64
CA ALA A 428 83.99 37.59 -40.62
C ALA A 428 83.66 38.05 -42.05
N ALA A 429 82.47 38.64 -42.26
CA ALA A 429 82.06 39.20 -43.54
C ALA A 429 82.96 40.38 -43.97
N GLU A 430 83.41 41.22 -43.04
CA GLU A 430 84.34 42.30 -43.32
C GLU A 430 85.74 41.77 -43.69
N ARG A 431 86.22 40.72 -43.03
CA ARG A 431 87.47 40.03 -43.42
C ARG A 431 87.35 39.38 -44.80
N GLU A 432 86.20 38.78 -45.10
CA GLU A 432 85.93 38.20 -46.42
C GLU A 432 85.80 39.28 -47.49
N ALA A 433 85.20 40.43 -47.18
CA ALA A 433 85.11 41.59 -48.08
C ALA A 433 86.48 42.23 -48.33
N ILE A 434 87.36 42.32 -47.32
CA ILE A 434 88.75 42.76 -47.50
C ILE A 434 89.53 41.75 -48.36
N ALA A 435 89.37 40.45 -48.12
CA ALA A 435 89.99 39.41 -48.94
C ALA A 435 89.44 39.37 -50.38
N ALA A 436 88.15 39.68 -50.56
CA ALA A 436 87.53 39.81 -51.88
C ALA A 436 88.01 41.06 -52.60
N ALA A 437 88.14 42.20 -51.92
CA ALA A 437 88.71 43.43 -52.47
C ALA A 437 90.19 43.28 -52.83
N GLU A 438 90.98 42.54 -52.05
CA GLU A 438 92.35 42.17 -52.42
C GLU A 438 92.41 41.23 -53.63
N ARG A 439 91.41 40.33 -53.79
CA ARG A 439 91.28 39.46 -54.98
C ARG A 439 90.79 40.22 -56.22
N GLU A 440 89.94 41.23 -56.05
CA GLU A 440 89.45 42.12 -57.12
C GLU A 440 90.52 43.14 -57.55
N ALA A 441 91.37 43.59 -56.62
CA ALA A 441 92.53 44.45 -56.89
C ALA A 441 93.67 43.73 -57.66
N ILE A 442 93.72 42.40 -57.63
CA ILE A 442 94.68 41.58 -58.39
C ILE A 442 94.11 41.13 -59.76
N ALA A 443 92.80 41.26 -59.99
CA ALA A 443 92.14 40.71 -61.18
C ALA A 443 91.56 41.76 -62.17
N TYR A 444 91.76 43.06 -61.98
CA TYR A 444 91.28 44.11 -62.90
C TYR A 444 92.41 45.00 -63.44
N ALA A 445 93.40 44.39 -64.10
CA ALA A 445 94.23 45.06 -65.08
C ALA A 445 93.79 44.62 -66.48
N ALA A 446 93.06 45.53 -67.15
CA ALA A 446 92.74 45.56 -68.57
C ALA A 446 91.81 44.46 -69.11
N LYS A 447 90.63 44.88 -69.60
CA LYS A 447 90.19 44.59 -70.98
C LYS A 447 88.94 45.40 -71.40
N PRO A 448 88.66 45.53 -72.72
CA PRO A 448 88.15 46.74 -73.38
C PRO A 448 86.62 46.78 -73.57
N THR A 449 86.23 47.87 -74.25
CA THR A 449 84.91 48.37 -74.68
C THR A 449 83.99 47.44 -75.50
N VAL A 450 82.71 47.43 -75.08
CA VAL A 450 81.43 47.65 -75.82
C VAL A 450 80.84 46.59 -76.79
N ALA A 451 79.51 46.40 -76.63
CA ALA A 451 78.45 45.85 -77.52
C ALA A 451 78.37 44.31 -77.65
N GLU A 452 77.22 43.61 -77.74
CA GLU A 452 75.79 43.93 -77.93
C GLU A 452 74.93 42.66 -77.64
N GLN A 453 73.61 42.84 -77.45
CA GLN A 453 72.48 41.91 -77.72
C GLN A 453 72.11 40.71 -76.81
N ALA A 454 70.89 40.85 -76.24
CA ALA A 454 69.74 39.92 -76.23
C ALA A 454 69.87 38.45 -75.77
N ALA A 455 69.13 38.06 -74.73
CA ALA A 455 67.97 37.15 -74.80
C ALA A 455 67.55 36.54 -73.43
N ALA A 456 66.23 36.36 -73.30
CA ALA A 456 65.50 35.29 -72.58
C ALA A 456 65.30 35.32 -71.05
N LEU A 457 64.02 35.34 -70.67
CA LEU A 457 63.41 34.93 -69.38
C LEU A 457 63.36 33.39 -69.26
N PRO A 458 63.39 32.82 -68.03
CA PRO A 458 62.15 32.33 -67.37
C PRO A 458 62.13 32.59 -65.84
N ALA A 459 61.02 33.02 -65.23
CA ALA A 459 59.87 32.29 -64.67
C ALA A 459 60.15 31.43 -63.39
N PRO A 460 59.31 31.54 -62.32
CA PRO A 460 59.58 31.01 -60.98
C PRO A 460 59.17 29.53 -60.79
N PRO A 461 59.74 28.79 -59.83
CA PRO A 461 59.25 27.45 -59.51
C PRO A 461 58.02 27.47 -58.60
N ALA A 462 57.13 26.52 -58.88
CA ALA A 462 55.76 26.37 -58.43
C ALA A 462 55.61 25.55 -57.12
N ALA A 463 54.40 25.65 -56.55
CA ALA A 463 53.88 24.92 -55.40
C ALA A 463 53.77 23.39 -55.61
N PRO A 464 53.64 22.60 -54.53
CA PRO A 464 53.02 21.29 -54.58
C PRO A 464 51.50 21.34 -54.33
N THR A 465 50.84 20.43 -55.04
CA THR A 465 49.41 20.17 -55.19
C THR A 465 48.74 19.50 -53.98
N VAL A 466 47.53 19.98 -53.70
CA VAL A 466 46.31 19.36 -53.12
C VAL A 466 46.36 17.90 -52.63
N ALA A 467 45.91 17.70 -51.38
CA ALA A 467 45.10 16.54 -50.99
C ALA A 467 43.88 17.02 -50.16
N PHE A 468 42.73 17.12 -50.81
CA PHE A 468 41.44 17.43 -50.20
C PHE A 468 40.87 16.13 -49.60
N GLN A 469 40.68 16.07 -48.28
CA GLN A 469 39.99 14.94 -47.64
C GLN A 469 38.48 15.02 -47.91
N PRO A 470 37.80 13.89 -48.16
CA PRO A 470 36.35 13.90 -48.35
C PRO A 470 35.60 14.14 -47.04
N ARG A 471 34.55 14.95 -47.15
CA ARG A 471 33.56 15.25 -46.11
C ARG A 471 32.74 13.98 -45.81
N ILE A 472 32.76 13.49 -44.57
CA ILE A 472 31.88 12.39 -44.15
C ILE A 472 30.44 12.91 -44.12
N GLU A 473 29.60 12.42 -45.04
CA GLU A 473 28.14 12.63 -45.01
C GLU A 473 27.52 11.81 -43.87
N ARG A 474 26.63 12.45 -43.09
CA ARG A 474 25.79 11.78 -42.10
C ARG A 474 24.71 10.95 -42.82
N PRO A 475 24.48 9.67 -42.48
CA PRO A 475 23.39 8.91 -43.05
C PRO A 475 22.03 9.36 -42.49
N VAL A 476 21.08 9.59 -43.40
CA VAL A 476 19.66 9.82 -43.14
C VAL A 476 19.01 8.49 -42.71
N PRO A 477 18.23 8.43 -41.62
CA PRO A 477 17.53 7.20 -41.25
C PRO A 477 16.35 6.92 -42.21
N ALA A 478 16.26 5.67 -42.68
CA ALA A 478 15.24 5.17 -43.59
C ALA A 478 13.86 5.03 -42.90
N ALA A 479 12.79 5.24 -43.68
CA ALA A 479 11.40 5.13 -43.28
C ALA A 479 10.99 3.68 -42.89
N PRO A 480 10.02 3.51 -41.97
CA PRO A 480 9.58 2.19 -41.51
C PRO A 480 8.71 1.46 -42.55
N PRO A 481 8.78 0.11 -42.63
CA PRO A 481 7.91 -0.68 -43.50
C PRO A 481 6.47 -0.79 -42.96
N PRO A 482 5.47 -1.03 -43.83
CA PRO A 482 4.06 -1.08 -43.45
C PRO A 482 3.71 -2.29 -42.58
N ALA A 483 2.79 -2.06 -41.64
CA ALA A 483 2.29 -3.04 -40.68
C ALA A 483 1.64 -4.26 -41.35
N VAL A 484 2.15 -5.44 -41.03
CA VAL A 484 1.52 -6.72 -41.35
C VAL A 484 0.62 -7.12 -40.18
N VAL A 485 -0.69 -7.20 -40.44
CA VAL A 485 -1.66 -7.77 -39.50
C VAL A 485 -1.52 -9.29 -39.54
N LEU A 486 -1.09 -9.91 -38.43
CA LEU A 486 -1.10 -11.36 -38.25
C LEU A 486 -2.13 -11.78 -37.18
N PRO A 487 -2.80 -12.92 -37.38
CA PRO A 487 -3.91 -13.38 -36.54
C PRO A 487 -3.47 -13.77 -35.13
N ILE A 488 -4.31 -13.43 -34.14
CA ILE A 488 -4.10 -13.68 -32.72
C ILE A 488 -4.19 -15.19 -32.44
N SER A 489 -3.06 -15.88 -32.40
CA SER A 489 -2.92 -17.16 -31.71
C SER A 489 -2.35 -16.92 -30.31
N ARG A 490 -3.11 -17.26 -29.27
CA ARG A 490 -2.72 -17.10 -27.86
C ARG A 490 -1.59 -18.07 -27.52
N SER A 491 -0.36 -17.56 -27.56
CA SER A 491 0.86 -18.24 -27.09
C SER A 491 1.18 -17.81 -25.65
N PRO A 492 1.84 -18.67 -24.86
CA PRO A 492 1.95 -18.53 -23.41
C PRO A 492 2.76 -17.29 -23.00
N ILE A 493 2.29 -16.63 -21.94
CA ILE A 493 2.95 -15.49 -21.28
C ILE A 493 4.24 -16.00 -20.62
N ARG A 494 5.30 -16.06 -21.41
CA ARG A 494 6.66 -15.83 -20.97
C ARG A 494 6.88 -14.33 -21.24
N ALA A 495 7.54 -13.58 -20.35
CA ALA A 495 8.17 -12.36 -20.82
C ALA A 495 8.95 -12.75 -22.09
N ASP A 496 8.83 -12.00 -23.18
CA ASP A 496 9.55 -12.26 -24.44
C ASP A 496 11.06 -12.09 -24.22
N HIS A 497 11.66 -12.96 -23.41
CA HIS A 497 13.02 -13.40 -23.56
C HIS A 497 12.97 -14.34 -24.76
N GLN A 498 13.34 -13.82 -25.94
CA GLN A 498 14.04 -14.67 -26.88
C GLN A 498 15.16 -15.32 -26.08
N PRO A 499 15.20 -16.66 -25.92
CA PRO A 499 16.34 -17.28 -25.28
C PRO A 499 17.54 -16.86 -26.10
N ALA A 500 18.46 -16.10 -25.49
CA ALA A 500 19.77 -15.91 -26.07
C ALA A 500 20.28 -17.32 -26.38
N THR A 501 20.56 -17.58 -27.66
CA THR A 501 21.12 -18.84 -28.13
C THR A 501 22.30 -19.20 -27.24
N VAL A 502 22.15 -20.25 -26.43
CA VAL A 502 23.27 -20.76 -25.64
C VAL A 502 24.24 -21.42 -26.62
N ALA A 503 25.36 -20.76 -26.86
CA ALA A 503 26.68 -21.35 -26.65
C ALA A 503 27.75 -20.41 -27.22
N ASP A 504 28.41 -19.64 -26.36
CA ASP A 504 29.85 -19.55 -26.49
C ASP A 504 30.45 -20.41 -25.36
N PRO A 505 30.96 -21.62 -25.64
CA PRO A 505 31.52 -22.53 -24.63
C PRO A 505 32.83 -22.01 -24.02
N THR A 506 33.25 -20.78 -24.37
CA THR A 506 34.54 -20.20 -24.02
C THR A 506 34.51 -19.22 -22.85
N LEU A 507 33.35 -18.96 -22.22
CA LEU A 507 33.27 -18.08 -21.04
C LEU A 507 33.43 -18.88 -19.73
N PRO A 508 34.62 -18.84 -19.08
CA PRO A 508 34.76 -19.35 -17.73
C PRO A 508 34.06 -18.43 -16.73
N GLY A 509 33.56 -19.00 -15.64
CA GLY A 509 33.19 -18.23 -14.44
C GLY A 509 31.70 -18.03 -14.21
N LEU A 510 31.42 -17.15 -13.25
CA LEU A 510 30.10 -16.93 -12.66
C LEU A 510 29.09 -16.36 -13.66
N GLU A 511 29.55 -15.57 -14.63
CA GLU A 511 28.70 -15.05 -15.72
C GLU A 511 28.04 -16.17 -16.53
N ARG A 512 28.76 -17.27 -16.79
CA ARG A 512 28.20 -18.42 -17.50
C ARG A 512 27.05 -19.05 -16.71
N LEU A 513 27.23 -19.23 -15.40
CA LEU A 513 26.18 -19.76 -14.53
C LEU A 513 24.96 -18.84 -14.52
N LEU A 514 25.17 -17.52 -14.50
CA LEU A 514 24.10 -16.53 -14.53
C LEU A 514 23.36 -16.52 -15.88
N ARG A 515 24.06 -16.65 -17.00
CA ARG A 515 23.45 -16.80 -18.34
C ARG A 515 22.66 -18.09 -18.49
N VAL A 516 23.20 -19.22 -18.00
CA VAL A 516 22.47 -20.50 -17.98
C VAL A 516 21.22 -20.40 -17.12
N SER A 517 21.33 -19.77 -15.94
CA SER A 517 20.19 -19.52 -15.04
C SER A 517 19.11 -18.66 -15.71
N SER A 518 19.52 -17.57 -16.37
CA SER A 518 18.62 -16.70 -17.13
C SER A 518 17.92 -17.44 -18.28
N ALA A 519 18.67 -18.22 -19.07
CA ALA A 519 18.13 -19.00 -20.19
C ALA A 519 17.10 -20.06 -19.73
N ARG A 520 17.31 -20.65 -18.54
CA ARG A 520 16.34 -21.54 -17.90
C ARG A 520 15.14 -20.82 -17.27
N GLY A 521 15.12 -19.48 -17.28
CA GLY A 521 14.04 -18.67 -16.70
C GLY A 521 14.08 -18.62 -15.17
N ALA A 522 15.26 -18.78 -14.56
CA ALA A 522 15.41 -18.74 -13.12
C ALA A 522 15.30 -17.30 -12.57
N SER A 523 14.60 -17.13 -11.45
CA SER A 523 14.56 -15.86 -10.72
C SER A 523 15.80 -15.67 -9.84
N THR A 524 16.45 -16.76 -9.44
CA THR A 524 17.55 -16.72 -8.47
C THR A 524 18.52 -17.88 -8.73
N LEU A 525 19.82 -17.61 -8.66
CA LEU A 525 20.89 -18.60 -8.61
C LEU A 525 21.47 -18.63 -7.18
N TYR A 526 21.63 -19.83 -6.64
CA TYR A 526 22.26 -20.11 -5.36
C TYR A 526 23.59 -20.79 -5.61
N LEU A 527 24.63 -20.23 -5.01
CA LEU A 527 25.99 -20.76 -5.04
C LEU A 527 26.47 -20.90 -3.59
N SER A 528 26.79 -22.12 -3.17
CA SER A 528 27.38 -22.38 -1.86
C SER A 528 28.54 -23.36 -2.01
N SER A 529 29.57 -23.17 -1.18
CA SER A 529 30.75 -24.02 -1.13
C SER A 529 30.40 -25.49 -0.89
N ASN A 530 31.11 -26.39 -1.55
CA ASN A 530 30.95 -27.84 -1.44
C ASN A 530 29.52 -28.33 -1.76
N SER A 531 28.78 -27.56 -2.57
CA SER A 531 27.46 -27.93 -3.07
C SER A 531 27.34 -27.63 -4.56
N GLN A 532 26.40 -28.30 -5.22
CA GLN A 532 26.08 -28.02 -6.62
C GLN A 532 25.28 -26.71 -6.72
N PRO A 533 25.55 -25.85 -7.71
CA PRO A 533 24.73 -24.67 -7.97
C PRO A 533 23.25 -25.03 -8.12
N SER A 534 22.38 -24.25 -7.48
CA SER A 534 20.93 -24.45 -7.56
C SER A 534 20.26 -23.20 -8.12
N ILE A 535 19.15 -23.35 -8.83
CA ILE A 535 18.37 -22.24 -9.38
C ILE A 535 16.94 -22.30 -8.88
N ARG A 536 16.28 -21.14 -8.77
CA ARG A 536 14.84 -21.06 -8.51
C ARG A 536 14.09 -20.78 -9.80
N VAL A 537 13.34 -21.75 -10.29
CA VAL A 537 12.47 -21.61 -11.48
C VAL A 537 11.02 -21.77 -11.04
N ASP A 538 10.16 -20.81 -11.39
CA ASP A 538 8.73 -20.82 -11.03
C ASP A 538 8.43 -21.02 -9.53
N GLY A 539 9.37 -20.64 -8.66
CA GLY A 539 9.25 -20.76 -7.21
C GLY A 539 9.85 -22.04 -6.62
N GLU A 540 10.24 -23.02 -7.43
CA GLU A 540 10.89 -24.26 -6.99
C GLU A 540 12.40 -24.17 -7.08
N LEU A 541 13.07 -24.76 -6.08
CA LEU A 541 14.51 -24.91 -6.09
C LEU A 541 14.87 -26.17 -6.90
N GLN A 542 15.68 -26.00 -7.94
CA GLN A 542 16.16 -27.06 -8.81
C GLN A 542 17.69 -27.04 -8.86
N MET A 543 18.32 -28.21 -8.84
CA MET A 543 19.77 -28.32 -9.01
C MET A 543 20.14 -28.11 -10.48
N LEU A 544 21.27 -27.45 -10.74
CA LEU A 544 21.79 -27.32 -12.11
C LEU A 544 22.48 -28.63 -12.51
N ASP A 545 21.68 -29.59 -12.99
CA ASP A 545 22.18 -30.83 -13.58
C ASP A 545 23.15 -30.48 -14.72
N ALA A 546 24.37 -31.04 -14.64
CA ALA A 546 25.58 -30.79 -15.44
C ALA A 546 26.64 -29.84 -14.87
N GLU A 547 26.40 -29.14 -13.75
CA GLU A 547 27.43 -28.32 -13.09
C GLU A 547 28.20 -29.11 -12.02
N PRO A 548 29.54 -28.97 -11.92
CA PRO A 548 30.32 -29.62 -10.88
C PRO A 548 30.07 -28.99 -9.51
N VAL A 549 30.37 -29.74 -8.45
CA VAL A 549 30.45 -29.18 -7.09
C VAL A 549 31.63 -28.23 -7.03
N HIS A 550 31.39 -27.00 -6.56
CA HIS A 550 32.44 -26.00 -6.43
C HIS A 550 33.08 -26.05 -5.04
N THR A 551 34.40 -26.10 -4.97
CA THR A 551 35.12 -26.03 -3.69
C THR A 551 35.05 -24.61 -3.11
N SER A 552 35.37 -24.44 -1.82
CA SER A 552 35.38 -23.12 -1.19
C SER A 552 36.28 -22.10 -1.91
N ARG A 553 37.42 -22.56 -2.44
CA ARG A 553 38.35 -21.72 -3.22
C ARG A 553 37.75 -21.33 -4.57
N ASP A 554 37.03 -22.24 -5.21
CA ASP A 554 36.37 -21.98 -6.50
C ASP A 554 35.26 -20.94 -6.32
N VAL A 555 34.40 -21.11 -5.31
CA VAL A 555 33.31 -20.17 -5.02
C VAL A 555 33.85 -18.79 -4.68
N GLU A 556 34.91 -18.69 -3.88
CA GLU A 556 35.57 -17.42 -3.59
C GLU A 556 36.10 -16.74 -4.86
N SER A 557 36.76 -17.50 -5.73
CA SER A 557 37.28 -16.99 -7.01
C SER A 557 36.16 -16.53 -7.94
N LEU A 558 35.04 -17.28 -7.99
CA LEU A 558 33.83 -16.93 -8.75
C LEU A 558 33.21 -15.63 -8.22
N LEU A 559 33.08 -15.46 -6.91
CA LEU A 559 32.53 -14.25 -6.32
C LEU A 559 33.42 -13.02 -6.58
N ILE A 560 34.72 -13.15 -6.34
CA ILE A 560 35.70 -12.05 -6.54
C ILE A 560 35.70 -11.57 -8.00
N SER A 561 35.45 -12.46 -8.97
CA SER A 561 35.45 -12.08 -10.40
C SER A 561 34.41 -11.02 -10.79
N LEU A 562 33.26 -10.98 -10.09
CA LEU A 562 32.16 -10.02 -10.36
C LEU A 562 31.97 -9.01 -9.23
N MET A 563 32.45 -9.32 -8.03
CA MET A 563 32.27 -8.47 -6.87
C MET A 563 33.12 -7.19 -6.97
N PRO A 564 32.57 -6.01 -6.69
CA PRO A 564 33.36 -4.77 -6.64
C PRO A 564 34.48 -4.84 -5.59
N GLU A 565 35.65 -4.28 -5.89
CA GLU A 565 36.85 -4.36 -5.03
C GLU A 565 36.58 -3.95 -3.56
N ARG A 566 35.78 -2.89 -3.36
CA ARG A 566 35.36 -2.41 -2.02
C ARG A 566 34.66 -3.45 -1.14
N SER A 567 34.08 -4.49 -1.76
CA SER A 567 33.33 -5.55 -1.09
C SER A 567 34.18 -6.80 -0.84
N HIS A 568 35.42 -6.86 -1.33
CA HIS A 568 36.29 -8.03 -1.19
C HIS A 568 36.71 -8.29 0.25
N GLU A 569 36.97 -7.23 1.01
CA GLU A 569 37.29 -7.35 2.44
C GLU A 569 36.13 -7.97 3.22
N ALA A 570 34.91 -7.54 2.95
CA ALA A 570 33.72 -8.05 3.63
C ALA A 570 33.45 -9.53 3.32
N LEU A 571 33.71 -9.98 2.09
CA LEU A 571 33.70 -11.42 1.77
C LEU A 571 34.77 -12.19 2.54
N ARG A 572 35.97 -11.62 2.72
CA ARG A 572 37.07 -12.27 3.47
C ARG A 572 36.77 -12.36 4.96
N THR A 573 36.20 -11.31 5.56
CA THR A 573 35.82 -11.28 6.98
C THR A 573 34.53 -12.04 7.27
N GLY A 574 33.76 -12.40 6.24
CA GLY A 574 32.49 -13.11 6.39
C GLY A 574 31.29 -12.19 6.67
N ALA A 575 31.48 -10.88 6.58
CA ALA A 575 30.39 -9.92 6.70
C ALA A 575 29.40 -10.05 5.54
N LEU A 576 28.12 -10.07 5.86
CA LEU A 576 27.03 -10.06 4.88
C LEU A 576 27.16 -8.82 4.01
N THR A 577 27.31 -9.02 2.70
CA THR A 577 27.57 -7.93 1.76
C THR A 577 26.69 -8.07 0.55
N GLU A 578 26.00 -6.98 0.21
CA GLU A 578 25.16 -6.89 -0.96
C GLU A 578 25.81 -5.98 -2.01
N TRP A 579 25.82 -6.43 -3.26
CA TRP A 579 26.33 -5.67 -4.39
C TRP A 579 25.52 -5.98 -5.65
N ILE A 580 25.60 -5.09 -6.63
CA ILE A 580 24.87 -5.20 -7.89
C ILE A 580 25.88 -5.18 -9.02
N CYS A 581 25.67 -6.03 -10.01
CA CYS A 581 26.42 -6.05 -11.27
C CYS A 581 25.44 -6.08 -12.44
N ASP A 582 25.85 -5.52 -13.58
CA ASP A 582 25.09 -5.59 -14.82
C ASP A 582 25.79 -6.60 -15.74
N ILE A 583 25.05 -7.60 -16.22
CA ILE A 583 25.59 -8.68 -17.07
C ILE A 583 24.88 -8.66 -18.42
N ASP A 584 25.65 -8.58 -19.49
CA ASP A 584 25.09 -8.60 -20.84
C ASP A 584 24.33 -9.91 -21.13
N GLY A 585 23.15 -9.77 -21.74
CA GLY A 585 22.20 -10.85 -22.00
C GLY A 585 21.44 -11.40 -20.78
N VAL A 586 21.76 -10.98 -19.56
CA VAL A 586 21.04 -11.36 -18.32
C VAL A 586 20.30 -10.17 -17.72
N GLY A 587 20.91 -8.98 -17.79
CA GLY A 587 20.44 -7.79 -17.11
C GLY A 587 21.15 -7.55 -15.80
N ARG A 588 20.49 -6.79 -14.93
CA ARG A 588 21.00 -6.46 -13.61
C ARG A 588 20.88 -7.67 -12.70
N VAL A 589 21.94 -7.97 -11.97
CA VAL A 589 21.98 -9.07 -11.01
C VAL A 589 22.38 -8.51 -9.66
N ARG A 590 21.51 -8.72 -8.68
CA ARG A 590 21.77 -8.39 -7.29
C ARG A 590 22.35 -9.61 -6.59
N CYS A 591 23.51 -9.46 -5.99
CA CYS A 591 24.19 -10.51 -5.27
C CYS A 591 24.23 -10.20 -3.77
N MET A 592 23.79 -11.16 -2.97
CA MET A 592 24.06 -11.23 -1.55
C MET A 592 25.16 -12.26 -1.31
N SER A 593 26.36 -11.81 -0.96
CA SER A 593 27.47 -12.70 -0.58
C SER A 593 27.50 -12.91 0.93
N PHE A 594 27.80 -14.14 1.34
CA PHE A 594 27.86 -14.57 2.74
C PHE A 594 28.96 -15.63 2.93
N ARG A 595 29.29 -15.93 4.18
CA ARG A 595 30.04 -17.14 4.57
C ARG A 595 29.21 -17.96 5.54
N ASP A 596 29.10 -19.25 5.28
CA ASP A 596 28.46 -20.23 6.17
C ASP A 596 29.47 -21.30 6.63
N HIS A 597 28.99 -22.34 7.33
CA HIS A 597 29.82 -23.46 7.79
C HIS A 597 30.51 -24.26 6.66
N ARG A 598 30.04 -24.14 5.41
CA ARG A 598 30.64 -24.80 4.24
C ARG A 598 31.67 -23.91 3.55
N GLY A 599 31.63 -22.60 3.80
CA GLY A 599 32.54 -21.60 3.25
C GLY A 599 31.80 -20.42 2.63
N PRO A 600 32.43 -19.70 1.69
CA PRO A 600 31.78 -18.58 0.98
C PRO A 600 30.63 -19.06 0.11
N GLY A 601 29.64 -18.19 -0.05
CA GLY A 601 28.46 -18.39 -0.87
C GLY A 601 27.87 -17.08 -1.37
N GLY A 602 26.99 -17.19 -2.36
CA GLY A 602 26.31 -16.07 -2.99
C GLY A 602 24.88 -16.45 -3.40
N VAL A 603 23.95 -15.54 -3.13
CA VAL A 603 22.58 -15.59 -3.67
C VAL A 603 22.46 -14.50 -4.71
N PHE A 604 22.27 -14.89 -5.97
CA PHE A 604 22.16 -13.99 -7.11
C PHE A 604 20.71 -13.91 -7.56
N ARG A 605 20.08 -12.76 -7.38
CA ARG A 605 18.74 -12.48 -7.88
C ARG A 605 18.86 -11.80 -9.24
N LEU A 606 18.30 -12.45 -10.26
CA LEU A 606 18.25 -11.92 -11.62
C LEU A 606 17.10 -10.92 -11.69
N MET A 607 17.41 -9.68 -12.04
CA MET A 607 16.42 -8.62 -12.21
C MET A 607 16.05 -8.52 -13.70
N PRO A 608 14.76 -8.58 -14.05
CA PRO A 608 14.35 -8.48 -15.43
C PRO A 608 14.71 -7.11 -16.01
N THR A 609 15.21 -7.09 -17.25
CA THR A 609 15.59 -5.88 -17.97
C THR A 609 14.40 -5.05 -18.45
N ARG A 610 13.21 -5.66 -18.58
CA ARG A 610 11.99 -5.01 -19.05
C ARG A 610 10.82 -5.29 -18.13
N THR A 611 9.95 -4.30 -18.00
CA THR A 611 8.65 -4.40 -17.32
C THR A 611 7.73 -5.35 -18.07
N VAL A 612 6.88 -6.07 -17.35
CA VAL A 612 5.80 -6.86 -17.96
C VAL A 612 4.60 -5.94 -18.12
N SER A 613 4.06 -5.84 -19.34
CA SER A 613 2.95 -4.93 -19.62
C SER A 613 1.63 -5.44 -19.02
N VAL A 614 0.66 -4.54 -18.79
CA VAL A 614 -0.68 -4.93 -18.30
C VAL A 614 -1.42 -5.86 -19.25
N GLU A 615 -1.17 -5.73 -20.56
CA GLU A 615 -1.73 -6.59 -21.61
C GLU A 615 -1.11 -7.99 -21.54
N GLN A 616 0.20 -8.07 -21.34
CA GLN A 616 0.92 -9.34 -21.14
C GLN A 616 0.47 -10.04 -19.84
N LEU A 617 0.14 -9.28 -18.78
CA LEU A 617 -0.44 -9.84 -17.54
C LEU A 617 -1.91 -10.28 -17.68
N GLY A 618 -2.52 -10.04 -18.85
CA GLY A 618 -3.92 -10.37 -19.13
C GLY A 618 -4.91 -9.59 -18.27
N LEU A 619 -4.57 -8.36 -17.87
CA LEU A 619 -5.45 -7.55 -17.02
C LEU A 619 -6.66 -7.06 -17.82
N PRO A 620 -7.90 -7.28 -17.35
CA PRO A 620 -9.08 -6.69 -17.97
C PRO A 620 -9.05 -5.16 -17.90
N ARG A 621 -9.78 -4.49 -18.82
CA ARG A 621 -9.82 -3.02 -18.88
C ARG A 621 -10.26 -2.34 -17.58
N HIS A 622 -11.19 -2.94 -16.84
CA HIS A 622 -11.67 -2.41 -15.55
C HIS A 622 -10.63 -2.53 -14.43
N VAL A 623 -9.63 -3.41 -14.54
CA VAL A 623 -8.49 -3.44 -13.61
C VAL A 623 -7.46 -2.40 -14.04
N GLN A 624 -7.26 -2.23 -15.35
CA GLN A 624 -6.37 -1.20 -15.89
C GLN A 624 -6.87 0.22 -15.59
N SER A 625 -8.20 0.43 -15.52
CA SER A 625 -8.78 1.75 -15.21
C SER A 625 -8.35 2.26 -13.84
N LEU A 626 -8.14 1.38 -12.85
CA LEU A 626 -7.64 1.76 -11.53
C LEU A 626 -6.27 2.44 -11.58
N ALA A 627 -5.40 2.03 -12.51
CA ALA A 627 -4.08 2.63 -12.66
C ALA A 627 -4.12 3.99 -13.38
N ILE A 628 -5.24 4.36 -13.99
CA ILE A 628 -5.41 5.65 -14.69
C ILE A 628 -6.44 6.55 -14.02
N GLU A 629 -6.88 6.23 -12.80
CA GLU A 629 -7.69 7.13 -11.98
C GLU A 629 -6.95 8.46 -11.75
N PRO A 630 -7.64 9.61 -11.71
CA PRO A 630 -6.98 10.89 -11.48
C PRO A 630 -6.40 10.98 -10.06
N GLU A 631 -7.12 10.48 -9.07
CA GLU A 631 -6.79 10.53 -7.64
C GLU A 631 -7.45 9.37 -6.88
N GLY A 632 -6.95 9.09 -5.67
CA GLY A 632 -7.52 8.06 -4.78
C GLY A 632 -6.53 6.98 -4.38
N LEU A 633 -6.98 6.03 -3.56
CA LEU A 633 -6.18 4.92 -3.07
C LEU A 633 -6.52 3.63 -3.82
N VAL A 634 -5.51 3.01 -4.45
CA VAL A 634 -5.59 1.67 -5.05
C VAL A 634 -4.72 0.73 -4.24
N LEU A 635 -5.32 -0.32 -3.69
CA LEU A 635 -4.62 -1.32 -2.89
C LEU A 635 -4.32 -2.56 -3.74
N VAL A 636 -3.06 -2.97 -3.75
CA VAL A 636 -2.61 -4.24 -4.33
C VAL A 636 -2.25 -5.20 -3.21
N ALA A 637 -3.14 -6.14 -2.92
CA ALA A 637 -3.02 -7.09 -1.84
C ALA A 637 -2.67 -8.51 -2.34
N GLY A 638 -2.25 -9.36 -1.41
CA GLY A 638 -1.91 -10.75 -1.67
C GLY A 638 -0.84 -11.28 -0.69
N PRO A 639 -0.66 -12.60 -0.58
CA PRO A 639 0.37 -13.19 0.26
C PRO A 639 1.79 -12.90 -0.27
N ARG A 640 2.82 -13.42 0.43
CA ARG A 640 4.20 -13.36 -0.06
C ARG A 640 4.31 -14.06 -1.42
N SER A 641 5.14 -13.50 -2.30
CA SER A 641 5.40 -14.04 -3.63
C SER A 641 4.18 -14.15 -4.55
N SER A 642 3.11 -13.38 -4.30
CA SER A 642 1.92 -13.39 -5.14
C SER A 642 1.99 -12.48 -6.38
N GLY A 643 3.14 -11.87 -6.66
CA GLY A 643 3.33 -11.00 -7.83
C GLY A 643 2.79 -9.58 -7.68
N LYS A 644 2.53 -9.09 -6.45
CA LYS A 644 2.11 -7.71 -6.17
C LYS A 644 3.02 -6.66 -6.83
N ARG A 645 4.33 -6.78 -6.59
CA ARG A 645 5.33 -5.87 -7.15
C ARG A 645 5.31 -5.87 -8.67
N THR A 646 5.16 -7.04 -9.31
CA THR A 646 5.03 -7.15 -10.77
C THR A 646 3.78 -6.40 -11.26
N LEU A 647 2.65 -6.53 -10.56
CA LEU A 647 1.42 -5.82 -10.90
C LEU A 647 1.57 -4.29 -10.74
N MET A 648 2.15 -3.84 -9.62
CA MET A 648 2.41 -2.42 -9.38
C MET A 648 3.38 -1.83 -10.41
N THR A 649 4.44 -2.56 -10.74
CA THR A 649 5.38 -2.20 -11.82
C THR A 649 4.63 -2.09 -13.16
N ALA A 650 3.73 -3.03 -13.47
CA ALA A 650 2.94 -2.96 -14.70
C ALA A 650 1.98 -1.75 -14.72
N PHE A 651 1.44 -1.35 -13.56
CA PHE A 651 0.65 -0.13 -13.45
C PHE A 651 1.48 1.13 -13.67
N VAL A 652 2.67 1.23 -13.08
CA VAL A 652 3.58 2.34 -13.34
C VAL A 652 3.99 2.40 -14.81
N ASP A 653 4.26 1.24 -15.43
CA ASP A 653 4.54 1.15 -16.86
C ASP A 653 3.36 1.63 -17.73
N LEU A 654 2.13 1.23 -17.39
CA LEU A 654 0.93 1.71 -18.08
C LEU A 654 0.81 3.23 -17.96
N MET A 655 0.93 3.78 -16.75
CA MET A 655 0.86 5.22 -16.50
C MET A 655 1.95 5.97 -17.28
N ASN A 656 3.18 5.46 -17.32
CA ASN A 656 4.28 6.05 -18.08
C ASN A 656 4.03 6.09 -19.60
N ARG A 657 3.22 5.17 -20.11
CA ARG A 657 2.83 5.10 -21.52
C ARG A 657 1.59 5.93 -21.86
N THR A 658 0.70 6.18 -20.89
CA THR A 658 -0.61 6.82 -21.16
C THR A 658 -0.79 8.20 -20.53
N ARG A 659 0.01 8.55 -19.52
CA ARG A 659 -0.11 9.78 -18.72
C ARG A 659 1.17 10.63 -18.81
N ARG A 660 1.16 11.83 -18.22
CA ARG A 660 2.28 12.79 -18.22
C ARG A 660 2.46 13.33 -16.81
N ASP A 661 2.85 12.43 -15.92
CA ASP A 661 2.75 12.63 -14.48
C ASP A 661 4.15 12.61 -13.86
N HIS A 662 4.28 13.23 -12.68
CA HIS A 662 5.37 12.98 -11.76
C HIS A 662 5.03 11.77 -10.88
N ILE A 663 5.70 10.64 -11.14
CA ILE A 663 5.49 9.38 -10.42
C ILE A 663 6.67 9.14 -9.50
N ILE A 664 6.41 8.99 -8.20
CA ILE A 664 7.44 8.57 -7.24
C ILE A 664 7.12 7.15 -6.78
N THR A 665 8.08 6.22 -6.95
CA THR A 665 7.98 4.88 -6.37
C THR A 665 8.93 4.77 -5.18
N ILE A 666 8.43 4.20 -4.09
CA ILE A 666 9.19 3.93 -2.87
C ILE A 666 9.14 2.43 -2.64
N GLU A 667 10.28 1.80 -2.86
CA GLU A 667 10.44 0.36 -2.86
C GLU A 667 11.53 -0.01 -1.86
N ARG A 668 11.39 -1.16 -1.19
CA ARG A 668 12.47 -1.71 -0.37
C ARG A 668 13.65 -2.17 -1.23
N GLU A 669 13.33 -2.53 -2.46
CA GLU A 669 14.28 -2.99 -3.45
C GLU A 669 13.75 -2.61 -4.83
N ILE A 670 14.53 -1.95 -5.67
CA ILE A 670 14.10 -1.72 -7.05
C ILE A 670 14.34 -3.01 -7.82
N ASN A 671 13.26 -3.63 -8.32
CA ASN A 671 13.31 -4.90 -9.08
C ASN A 671 13.43 -4.67 -10.59
N VAL A 672 12.78 -3.64 -11.11
CA VAL A 672 12.80 -3.26 -12.53
C VAL A 672 12.96 -1.76 -12.58
N VAL A 673 13.87 -1.30 -13.43
CA VAL A 673 14.04 0.13 -13.67
C VAL A 673 13.08 0.53 -14.78
N HIS A 674 12.24 1.53 -14.52
CA HIS A 674 11.35 2.07 -15.53
C HIS A 674 12.14 2.91 -16.54
N GLU A 675 12.02 2.57 -17.82
CA GLU A 675 12.59 3.39 -18.89
C GLU A 675 11.87 4.74 -18.99
N ARG A 676 12.56 5.74 -19.56
CA ARG A 676 11.97 7.07 -19.77
C ARG A 676 10.81 6.97 -20.76
N GLY A 677 9.62 7.38 -20.32
CA GLY A 677 8.42 7.45 -21.15
C GLY A 677 7.84 8.86 -21.18
N HIS A 678 6.53 8.98 -21.02
CA HIS A 678 5.82 10.27 -20.99
C HIS A 678 5.77 10.89 -19.58
N SER A 679 5.94 10.09 -18.54
CA SER A 679 5.95 10.51 -17.15
C SER A 679 7.40 10.66 -16.64
N PHE A 680 7.60 11.55 -15.67
CA PHE A 680 8.85 11.64 -14.94
C PHE A 680 8.78 10.68 -13.75
N ILE A 681 9.60 9.62 -13.77
CA ILE A 681 9.58 8.56 -12.74
C ILE A 681 10.82 8.69 -11.85
N SER A 682 10.59 8.85 -10.55
CA SER A 682 11.63 8.84 -9.51
C SER A 682 11.47 7.58 -8.64
N GLN A 683 12.33 6.58 -8.86
CA GLN A 683 12.33 5.33 -8.08
C GLN A 683 13.30 5.43 -6.92
N ARG A 684 12.83 5.17 -5.70
CA ARG A 684 13.61 5.22 -4.47
C ARG A 684 13.71 3.84 -3.86
N GLU A 685 14.93 3.43 -3.57
CA GLU A 685 15.22 2.22 -2.83
C GLU A 685 15.49 2.55 -1.36
N VAL A 686 14.66 2.05 -0.44
CA VAL A 686 14.78 2.26 1.00
C VAL A 686 14.95 0.92 1.69
N ARG A 687 16.20 0.55 1.98
CA ARG A 687 16.55 -0.74 2.61
C ARG A 687 16.41 -0.74 4.14
N GLY A 688 16.07 0.40 4.71
CA GLY A 688 15.97 0.63 6.14
C GLY A 688 14.73 0.01 6.78
N ASN A 689 14.40 0.48 7.98
CA ASN A 689 13.21 0.05 8.71
C ASN A 689 11.95 0.79 8.20
N ASP A 690 10.81 0.58 8.87
CA ASP A 690 9.56 1.24 8.48
C ASP A 690 9.57 2.76 8.73
N ASP A 691 10.41 3.26 9.65
CA ASP A 691 10.59 4.71 9.88
C ASP A 691 11.35 5.36 8.72
N ASP A 692 12.35 4.68 8.15
CA ASP A 692 13.06 5.13 6.95
C ASP A 692 12.11 5.19 5.74
N MET A 693 11.25 4.17 5.59
CA MET A 693 10.19 4.17 4.58
C MET A 693 9.22 5.35 4.78
N LEU A 694 8.83 5.61 6.03
CA LEU A 694 7.96 6.73 6.37
C LEU A 694 8.61 8.09 6.07
N ALA A 695 9.89 8.25 6.42
CA ALA A 695 10.65 9.46 6.12
C ALA A 695 10.76 9.71 4.61
N ALA A 696 11.04 8.65 3.84
CA ALA A 696 11.08 8.72 2.38
C ALA A 696 9.72 9.09 1.78
N ALA A 697 8.62 8.52 2.30
CA ALA A 697 7.26 8.82 1.86
C ALA A 697 6.85 10.27 2.15
N ARG A 698 7.17 10.78 3.35
CA ARG A 698 6.96 12.19 3.70
C ARG A 698 7.80 13.14 2.85
N GLY A 699 9.05 12.77 2.58
CA GLY A 699 9.92 13.53 1.68
C GLY A 699 9.34 13.60 0.27
N ALA A 700 8.87 12.46 -0.26
CA ALA A 700 8.27 12.38 -1.59
C ALA A 700 7.07 13.31 -1.75
N LEU A 701 6.19 13.46 -0.73
CA LEU A 701 5.05 14.38 -0.82
C LEU A 701 5.43 15.86 -0.99
N ARG A 702 6.64 16.26 -0.57
CA ARG A 702 7.13 17.64 -0.73
C ARG A 702 7.64 17.93 -2.14
N GLU A 703 7.79 16.90 -2.96
CA GLU A 703 8.29 17.00 -4.34
C GLU A 703 7.15 17.08 -5.36
N ASP A 704 5.93 17.27 -4.87
CA ASP A 704 4.70 17.40 -5.66
C ASP A 704 4.50 16.26 -6.67
N PRO A 705 4.38 15.00 -6.21
CA PRO A 705 4.05 13.88 -7.08
C PRO A 705 2.57 13.91 -7.44
N ASP A 706 2.24 13.59 -8.69
CA ASP A 706 0.87 13.27 -9.11
C ASP A 706 0.48 11.86 -8.65
N VAL A 707 1.46 10.94 -8.68
CA VAL A 707 1.29 9.53 -8.30
C VAL A 707 2.35 9.11 -7.30
N LEU A 708 1.91 8.57 -6.17
CA LEU A 708 2.78 7.98 -5.15
C LEU A 708 2.57 6.48 -5.08
N VAL A 709 3.63 5.71 -5.32
CA VAL A 709 3.60 4.25 -5.24
C VAL A 709 4.43 3.80 -4.04
N ILE A 710 3.81 3.13 -3.09
CA ILE A 710 4.49 2.61 -1.89
C ILE A 710 4.41 1.09 -1.93
N GLU A 711 5.56 0.41 -2.00
CA GLU A 711 5.63 -1.05 -2.15
C GLU A 711 4.82 -1.78 -1.07
N GLU A 712 4.82 -1.27 0.17
CA GLU A 712 4.03 -1.89 1.25
C GLU A 712 3.60 -0.89 2.33
N LEU A 713 2.29 -0.82 2.59
CA LEU A 713 1.68 0.00 3.63
C LEU A 713 1.50 -0.80 4.92
N ARG A 714 2.60 -1.09 5.63
CA ARG A 714 2.60 -1.98 6.81
C ARG A 714 2.09 -1.35 8.11
N THR A 715 2.16 -0.02 8.22
CA THR A 715 1.95 0.70 9.48
C THR A 715 0.89 1.80 9.32
N GLY A 716 0.19 2.12 10.39
CA GLY A 716 -0.77 3.23 10.40
C GLY A 716 -0.12 4.57 10.03
N ALA A 717 1.16 4.76 10.37
CA ALA A 717 1.90 5.96 9.98
C ALA A 717 2.10 6.09 8.46
N LEU A 718 2.45 4.99 7.77
CA LEU A 718 2.54 4.97 6.30
C LEU A 718 1.17 5.11 5.65
N MET A 719 0.14 4.47 6.21
CA MET A 719 -1.23 4.62 5.73
C MET A 719 -1.74 6.06 5.87
N ASN A 720 -1.39 6.76 6.96
CA ASN A 720 -1.73 8.18 7.11
C ASN A 720 -1.09 9.05 6.03
N VAL A 721 0.16 8.79 5.66
CA VAL A 721 0.82 9.49 4.54
C VAL A 721 0.10 9.21 3.22
N ALA A 722 -0.34 7.97 2.99
CA ALA A 722 -1.14 7.62 1.83
C ALA A 722 -2.49 8.36 1.81
N LEU A 723 -3.23 8.37 2.92
CA LEU A 723 -4.51 9.08 3.03
C LEU A 723 -4.36 10.60 2.90
N GLU A 724 -3.30 11.19 3.46
CA GLU A 724 -2.96 12.61 3.29
C GLU A 724 -2.68 12.95 1.82
N ALA A 725 -1.94 12.09 1.13
CA ALA A 725 -1.66 12.27 -0.30
C ALA A 725 -2.95 12.22 -1.13
N VAL A 726 -3.85 11.29 -0.83
CA VAL A 726 -5.15 11.18 -1.50
C VAL A 726 -6.03 12.39 -1.21
N ALA A 727 -6.10 12.84 0.05
CA ALA A 727 -6.86 14.04 0.42
C ALA A 727 -6.35 15.31 -0.29
N ALA A 728 -5.08 15.32 -0.70
CA ALA A 728 -4.47 16.37 -1.51
C ALA A 728 -4.66 16.17 -3.03
N GLY A 729 -5.50 15.22 -3.46
CA GLY A 729 -5.85 14.98 -4.85
C GLY A 729 -4.85 14.15 -5.66
N ARG A 730 -4.04 13.31 -4.99
CA ARG A 730 -3.05 12.43 -5.64
C ARG A 730 -3.56 11.01 -5.80
N LEU A 731 -3.03 10.30 -6.79
CA LEU A 731 -3.22 8.85 -6.90
C LEU A 731 -2.17 8.14 -6.04
N VAL A 732 -2.61 7.25 -5.16
CA VAL A 732 -1.72 6.40 -4.35
C VAL A 732 -1.95 4.94 -4.69
N ILE A 733 -0.86 4.24 -5.01
CA ILE A 733 -0.88 2.77 -5.18
C ILE A 733 -0.06 2.15 -4.06
N GLY A 734 -0.74 1.41 -3.18
CA GLY A 734 -0.15 0.79 -2.00
C GLY A 734 -0.17 -0.73 -2.07
N GLY A 735 0.96 -1.37 -1.83
CA GLY A 735 0.98 -2.82 -1.61
C GLY A 735 0.53 -3.18 -0.20
N PHE A 736 -0.16 -4.30 -0.04
CA PHE A 736 -0.58 -4.80 1.27
C PHE A 736 -0.47 -6.33 1.34
N SER A 737 -0.33 -6.89 2.53
CA SER A 737 -0.27 -8.33 2.76
C SER A 737 -1.59 -8.82 3.35
N ALA A 738 -2.40 -9.49 2.54
CA ALA A 738 -3.72 -10.05 2.90
C ALA A 738 -4.11 -11.13 1.88
N HIS A 739 -5.02 -12.04 2.25
CA HIS A 739 -5.53 -13.09 1.36
C HIS A 739 -6.86 -12.73 0.68
N THR A 740 -7.61 -11.77 1.21
CA THR A 740 -8.88 -11.29 0.63
C THR A 740 -9.00 -9.76 0.69
N ALA A 741 -9.93 -9.18 -0.09
CA ALA A 741 -10.13 -7.73 -0.10
C ALA A 741 -10.68 -7.24 1.25
N THR A 742 -11.58 -8.03 1.85
CA THR A 742 -12.13 -7.79 3.19
C THR A 742 -11.04 -7.79 4.24
N GLU A 743 -10.19 -8.82 4.28
CA GLU A 743 -9.06 -8.91 5.22
C GLU A 743 -8.09 -7.73 5.07
N ALA A 744 -7.83 -7.28 3.82
CA ALA A 744 -6.99 -6.12 3.60
C ALA A 744 -7.57 -4.85 4.25
N ILE A 745 -8.89 -4.63 4.13
CA ILE A 745 -9.58 -3.48 4.72
C ILE A 745 -9.61 -3.61 6.25
N ASP A 746 -9.95 -4.78 6.79
CA ASP A 746 -9.99 -5.04 8.24
C ASP A 746 -8.61 -4.81 8.86
N HIS A 747 -7.56 -5.37 8.27
CA HIS A 747 -6.20 -5.16 8.76
C HIS A 747 -5.78 -3.70 8.73
N ILE A 748 -6.18 -2.92 7.72
CA ILE A 748 -5.89 -1.48 7.68
C ILE A 748 -6.57 -0.77 8.85
N ILE A 749 -7.82 -1.11 9.17
CA ILE A 749 -8.55 -0.53 10.31
C ILE A 749 -7.89 -0.94 11.63
N ASP A 750 -7.40 -2.18 11.73
CA ASP A 750 -6.74 -2.72 12.91
C ASP A 750 -5.33 -2.16 13.16
N LEU A 751 -4.73 -1.45 12.18
CA LEU A 751 -3.50 -0.67 12.40
C LEU A 751 -3.69 0.50 13.39
N TYR A 752 -4.94 0.84 13.70
CA TYR A 752 -5.31 1.99 14.52
C TYR A 752 -5.97 1.58 15.84
N ALA A 753 -5.68 2.37 16.87
CA ALA A 753 -6.32 2.22 18.17
C ALA A 753 -7.84 2.46 18.04
N PRO A 754 -8.67 1.82 18.90
CA PRO A 754 -10.14 1.82 18.78
C PRO A 754 -10.76 3.22 18.63
N GLU A 755 -10.16 4.23 19.25
CA GLU A 755 -10.64 5.61 19.26
C GLU A 755 -10.55 6.26 17.87
N TYR A 756 -9.59 5.85 17.04
CA TYR A 756 -9.36 6.39 15.70
C TYR A 756 -9.97 5.55 14.58
N ARG A 757 -10.40 4.32 14.85
CA ARG A 757 -10.92 3.39 13.82
C ARG A 757 -12.05 3.99 13.00
N ARG A 758 -13.00 4.64 13.65
CA ARG A 758 -14.16 5.25 12.96
C ARG A 758 -13.74 6.37 12.01
N GLN A 759 -12.78 7.20 12.42
CA GLN A 759 -12.24 8.26 11.58
C GLN A 759 -11.53 7.68 10.35
N VAL A 760 -10.69 6.65 10.55
CA VAL A 760 -9.97 5.98 9.46
C VAL A 760 -10.93 5.26 8.52
N GLN A 761 -11.99 4.63 9.04
CA GLN A 761 -13.04 4.00 8.23
C GLN A 761 -13.69 5.00 7.28
N PHE A 762 -14.08 6.19 7.77
CA PHE A 762 -14.64 7.24 6.92
C PHE A 762 -13.62 7.72 5.87
N ALA A 763 -12.37 7.98 6.28
CA ALA A 763 -11.32 8.40 5.36
C ALA A 763 -11.05 7.36 4.27
N LEU A 764 -11.01 6.08 4.65
CA LEU A 764 -10.81 4.96 3.73
C LEU A 764 -12.01 4.78 2.79
N ALA A 765 -13.24 4.89 3.29
CA ALA A 765 -14.47 4.78 2.51
C ALA A 765 -14.58 5.86 1.41
N ASP A 766 -14.02 7.05 1.68
CA ASP A 766 -13.95 8.17 0.72
C ASP A 766 -12.77 8.03 -0.25
N SER A 767 -11.59 7.67 0.28
CA SER A 767 -10.33 7.65 -0.47
C SER A 767 -10.17 6.44 -1.39
N LEU A 768 -10.73 5.28 -1.04
CA LEU A 768 -10.51 4.01 -1.75
C LEU A 768 -11.14 4.05 -3.15
N ARG A 769 -10.41 3.59 -4.16
CA ARG A 769 -10.94 3.34 -5.52
C ARG A 769 -11.17 1.86 -5.78
N GLY A 770 -10.26 1.02 -5.32
CA GLY A 770 -10.41 -0.42 -5.40
C GLY A 770 -9.29 -1.21 -4.71
N VAL A 771 -9.56 -2.49 -4.48
CA VAL A 771 -8.62 -3.46 -3.93
C VAL A 771 -8.47 -4.60 -4.93
N ILE A 772 -7.23 -4.89 -5.31
CA ILE A 772 -6.88 -6.02 -6.16
C ILE A 772 -6.11 -7.01 -5.30
N VAL A 773 -6.68 -8.18 -5.04
CA VAL A 773 -5.97 -9.26 -4.34
C VAL A 773 -5.48 -10.26 -5.36
N GLN A 774 -4.20 -10.61 -5.33
CA GLN A 774 -3.62 -11.56 -6.27
C GLN A 774 -3.01 -12.75 -5.54
N VAL A 775 -3.21 -13.94 -6.10
CA VAL A 775 -2.47 -15.17 -5.79
C VAL A 775 -1.90 -15.76 -7.08
N LEU A 776 -0.72 -16.38 -7.03
CA LEU A 776 -0.12 -17.06 -8.18
C LEU A 776 -0.30 -18.56 -8.04
N LEU A 777 -0.86 -19.18 -9.07
CA LEU A 777 -1.08 -20.62 -9.15
C LEU A 777 -0.17 -21.23 -10.20
N ARG A 778 0.17 -22.51 -10.02
CA ARG A 778 0.88 -23.28 -11.03
C ARG A 778 -0.03 -23.56 -12.21
N LYS A 779 0.46 -23.30 -13.42
CA LYS A 779 -0.27 -23.60 -14.65
C LYS A 779 -0.03 -25.05 -15.06
N ALA A 780 -1.08 -25.72 -15.54
CA ALA A 780 -0.96 -26.99 -16.23
C ALA A 780 -0.10 -26.81 -17.49
N GLY A 781 1.08 -27.43 -17.51
CA GLY A 781 2.08 -27.26 -18.59
C GLY A 781 3.25 -26.33 -18.28
N GLY A 782 3.38 -25.85 -17.04
CA GLY A 782 4.53 -25.06 -16.57
C GLY A 782 4.27 -23.55 -16.55
N GLY A 783 5.06 -22.83 -15.75
CA GLY A 783 4.84 -21.42 -15.45
C GLY A 783 3.77 -21.17 -14.39
N ARG A 784 3.44 -19.89 -14.18
CA ARG A 784 2.48 -19.43 -13.17
C ARG A 784 1.40 -18.55 -13.77
N LEU A 785 0.20 -18.61 -13.20
CA LEU A 785 -0.95 -17.82 -13.61
C LEU A 785 -1.58 -17.11 -12.40
N PRO A 786 -1.89 -15.82 -12.49
CA PRO A 786 -2.55 -15.09 -11.41
C PRO A 786 -4.06 -15.36 -11.38
N ALA A 787 -4.59 -15.70 -10.20
CA ALA A 787 -6.00 -15.50 -9.89
C ALA A 787 -6.15 -14.21 -9.08
N ARG A 788 -7.23 -13.46 -9.35
CA ARG A 788 -7.42 -12.15 -8.76
C ARG A 788 -8.83 -11.97 -8.21
N GLU A 789 -8.89 -11.45 -6.99
CA GLU A 789 -10.08 -10.82 -6.45
C GLU A 789 -10.07 -9.35 -6.83
N LEU A 790 -11.24 -8.81 -7.17
CA LEU A 790 -11.40 -7.38 -7.43
C LEU A 790 -12.60 -6.83 -6.66
N LEU A 791 -12.32 -5.88 -5.78
CA LEU A 791 -13.29 -5.03 -5.12
C LEU A 791 -13.16 -3.61 -5.70
N LEU A 792 -14.26 -3.02 -6.17
CA LEU A 792 -14.30 -1.61 -6.58
C LEU A 792 -15.13 -0.83 -5.55
N ASN A 793 -14.72 0.39 -5.23
CA ASN A 793 -15.41 1.20 -4.22
C ASN A 793 -16.69 1.83 -4.78
N THR A 794 -17.75 1.04 -4.90
CA THR A 794 -19.10 1.55 -5.24
C THR A 794 -19.73 2.26 -4.04
N PRO A 795 -20.79 3.07 -4.22
CA PRO A 795 -21.48 3.71 -3.08
C PRO A 795 -21.91 2.72 -1.99
N ALA A 796 -22.35 1.50 -2.36
CA ALA A 796 -22.69 0.47 -1.40
C ALA A 796 -21.47 -0.04 -0.62
N VAL A 797 -20.33 -0.26 -1.30
CA VAL A 797 -19.07 -0.67 -0.65
C VAL A 797 -18.55 0.43 0.28
N SER A 798 -18.58 1.69 -0.16
CA SER A 798 -18.18 2.85 0.65
C SER A 798 -19.03 2.94 1.92
N SER A 799 -20.36 2.81 1.82
CA SER A 799 -21.25 2.78 2.99
C SER A 799 -20.92 1.63 3.95
N LEU A 800 -20.66 0.42 3.44
CA LEU A 800 -20.28 -0.72 4.28
C LEU A 800 -18.96 -0.49 5.04
N ILE A 801 -17.96 0.12 4.38
CA ILE A 801 -16.68 0.47 5.01
C ILE A 801 -16.90 1.55 6.07
N ALA A 802 -17.66 2.60 5.74
CA ALA A 802 -17.97 3.71 6.65
C ALA A 802 -18.76 3.28 7.90
N GLU A 803 -19.65 2.28 7.76
CA GLU A 803 -20.42 1.69 8.86
C GLU A 803 -19.65 0.62 9.63
N GLY A 804 -18.44 0.24 9.20
CA GLY A 804 -17.65 -0.84 9.79
C GLY A 804 -18.24 -2.24 9.57
N LYS A 805 -19.15 -2.41 8.59
CA LYS A 805 -19.79 -3.69 8.23
C LYS A 805 -18.97 -4.46 7.19
N THR A 806 -17.67 -4.60 7.43
CA THR A 806 -16.72 -5.22 6.50
C THR A 806 -17.04 -6.70 6.22
N SER A 807 -17.66 -7.40 7.17
CA SER A 807 -18.15 -8.77 7.00
C SER A 807 -19.17 -8.94 5.87
N GLN A 808 -19.83 -7.87 5.42
CA GLN A 808 -20.77 -7.88 4.30
C GLN A 808 -20.09 -7.59 2.94
N LEU A 809 -18.80 -7.22 2.92
CA LEU A 809 -18.07 -6.94 1.68
C LEU A 809 -18.03 -8.13 0.71
N PRO A 810 -17.88 -9.41 1.14
CA PRO A 810 -17.94 -10.53 0.21
C PRO A 810 -19.25 -10.57 -0.60
N MET A 811 -20.39 -10.31 0.05
CA MET A 811 -21.69 -10.23 -0.63
C MET A 811 -21.76 -9.04 -1.59
N ALA A 812 -21.16 -7.90 -1.22
CA ALA A 812 -21.08 -6.74 -2.10
C ALA A 812 -20.20 -7.00 -3.33
N ILE A 813 -19.11 -7.76 -3.20
CA ILE A 813 -18.25 -8.18 -4.33
C ILE A 813 -19.04 -9.10 -5.28
N GLU A 814 -19.78 -10.06 -4.74
CA GLU A 814 -20.63 -10.95 -5.54
C GLU A 814 -21.73 -10.18 -6.30
N GLY A 815 -22.42 -9.24 -5.63
CA GLY A 815 -23.41 -8.36 -6.26
C GLY A 815 -22.78 -7.35 -7.24
N GLY A 816 -21.50 -7.04 -7.05
CA GLY A 816 -20.72 -6.09 -7.83
C GLY A 816 -20.19 -6.61 -9.17
N ARG A 817 -20.46 -7.88 -9.53
CA ARG A 817 -20.00 -8.49 -10.80
C ARG A 817 -20.35 -7.66 -12.04
N ARG A 818 -21.49 -6.97 -12.04
CA ARG A 818 -21.91 -6.07 -13.13
C ARG A 818 -20.95 -4.88 -13.36
N TYR A 819 -20.22 -4.49 -12.32
CA TYR A 819 -19.20 -3.44 -12.37
C TYR A 819 -17.79 -3.99 -12.66
N GLY A 820 -17.67 -5.30 -12.89
CA GLY A 820 -16.39 -5.97 -13.11
C GLY A 820 -15.75 -6.55 -11.85
N MET A 821 -16.39 -6.45 -10.68
CA MET A 821 -15.89 -7.10 -9.46
C MET A 821 -15.86 -8.62 -9.63
N MET A 822 -14.93 -9.27 -8.94
CA MET A 822 -14.72 -10.71 -9.05
C MET A 822 -14.30 -11.28 -7.69
N PRO A 823 -15.07 -12.20 -7.09
CA PRO A 823 -14.63 -12.99 -5.95
C PRO A 823 -13.44 -13.88 -6.31
N LEU A 824 -12.52 -14.10 -5.35
CA LEU A 824 -11.33 -14.92 -5.59
C LEU A 824 -11.69 -16.37 -5.96
N ASN A 825 -12.69 -16.95 -5.29
CA ASN A 825 -13.15 -18.30 -5.58
C ASN A 825 -13.68 -18.45 -7.01
N ASP A 826 -14.37 -17.44 -7.55
CA ASP A 826 -14.84 -17.48 -8.93
C ASP A 826 -13.68 -17.43 -9.92
N ALA A 827 -12.67 -16.61 -9.64
CA ALA A 827 -11.45 -16.56 -10.44
C ALA A 827 -10.76 -17.93 -10.45
N LEU A 828 -10.63 -18.57 -9.29
CA LEU A 828 -10.05 -19.91 -9.14
C LEU A 828 -10.86 -20.97 -9.90
N VAL A 829 -12.18 -20.99 -9.77
CA VAL A 829 -13.06 -21.93 -10.47
C VAL A 829 -12.94 -21.76 -11.98
N SER A 830 -12.91 -20.53 -12.49
CA SER A 830 -12.73 -20.24 -13.92
C SER A 830 -11.40 -20.80 -14.47
N LEU A 831 -10.32 -20.70 -13.68
CA LEU A 831 -9.02 -21.26 -14.06
C LEU A 831 -9.00 -22.80 -14.07
N VAL A 832 -9.75 -23.43 -13.18
CA VAL A 832 -9.90 -24.90 -13.15
C VAL A 832 -10.77 -25.37 -14.33
N GLN A 833 -11.88 -24.67 -14.60
CA GLN A 833 -12.78 -24.98 -15.73
C GLN A 833 -12.09 -24.90 -17.09
N THR A 834 -11.20 -23.94 -17.27
CA THR A 834 -10.42 -23.79 -18.49
C THR A 834 -9.29 -24.83 -18.62
N GLY A 835 -9.08 -25.67 -17.61
CA GLY A 835 -7.98 -26.63 -17.54
C GLY A 835 -6.62 -25.96 -17.36
N ALA A 836 -6.57 -24.66 -17.07
CA ALA A 836 -5.34 -23.91 -16.92
C ALA A 836 -4.62 -24.22 -15.59
N VAL A 837 -5.36 -24.60 -14.55
CA VAL A 837 -4.84 -24.92 -13.21
C VAL A 837 -5.47 -26.21 -12.70
N GLU A 838 -4.69 -27.02 -11.99
CA GLU A 838 -5.19 -28.25 -11.34
C GLU A 838 -6.15 -27.91 -10.18
N PRO A 839 -7.30 -28.60 -10.03
CA PRO A 839 -8.24 -28.36 -8.92
C PRO A 839 -7.59 -28.35 -7.53
N ARG A 840 -6.60 -29.24 -7.32
CA ARG A 840 -5.84 -29.36 -6.08
C ARG A 840 -5.04 -28.11 -5.74
N GLU A 841 -4.42 -27.49 -6.75
CA GLU A 841 -3.63 -26.28 -6.58
C GLU A 841 -4.54 -25.08 -6.26
N ALA A 842 -5.66 -24.96 -6.98
CA ALA A 842 -6.66 -23.92 -6.72
C ALA A 842 -7.26 -24.04 -5.30
N TYR A 843 -7.55 -25.25 -4.85
CA TYR A 843 -8.07 -25.52 -3.50
C TYR A 843 -7.13 -25.02 -2.38
N ARG A 844 -5.81 -25.15 -2.55
CA ARG A 844 -4.82 -24.70 -1.55
C ARG A 844 -4.81 -23.18 -1.38
N GLN A 845 -5.03 -22.45 -2.46
CA GLN A 845 -5.02 -20.98 -2.50
C GLN A 845 -6.39 -20.36 -2.17
N SER A 846 -7.44 -21.17 -2.10
CA SER A 846 -8.80 -20.72 -1.81
C SER A 846 -8.94 -20.23 -0.36
N PRO A 847 -9.40 -18.99 -0.11
CA PRO A 847 -9.66 -18.49 1.24
C PRO A 847 -10.88 -19.18 1.86
N ASP A 848 -11.95 -19.38 1.10
CA ASP A 848 -13.12 -20.16 1.49
C ASP A 848 -13.12 -21.51 0.74
N ARG A 849 -12.58 -22.54 1.40
CA ARG A 849 -12.48 -23.90 0.84
C ARG A 849 -13.85 -24.56 0.67
N PRO A 850 -14.77 -24.54 1.66
CA PRO A 850 -16.12 -25.08 1.49
C PRO A 850 -16.87 -24.47 0.29
N GLY A 851 -16.90 -23.14 0.17
CA GLY A 851 -17.60 -22.48 -0.93
C GLY A 851 -16.97 -22.78 -2.29
N PHE A 852 -15.64 -22.90 -2.36
CA PHE A 852 -14.95 -23.31 -3.57
C PHE A 852 -15.31 -24.74 -3.99
N LEU A 853 -15.38 -25.71 -3.07
CA LEU A 853 -15.81 -27.07 -3.38
C LEU A 853 -17.27 -27.13 -3.84
N ALA A 854 -18.15 -26.37 -3.18
CA ALA A 854 -19.54 -26.25 -3.61
C ALA A 854 -19.63 -25.68 -5.04
N ALA A 855 -18.79 -24.69 -5.38
CA ALA A 855 -18.73 -24.12 -6.72
C ALA A 855 -18.21 -25.12 -7.77
N LEU A 856 -17.18 -25.91 -7.46
CA LEU A 856 -16.70 -26.98 -8.34
C LEU A 856 -17.76 -28.07 -8.58
N ASN A 857 -18.44 -28.50 -7.52
CA ASN A 857 -19.49 -29.51 -7.60
C ASN A 857 -20.67 -29.04 -8.47
N ARG A 858 -21.09 -27.76 -8.35
CA ARG A 858 -22.11 -27.16 -9.23
C ARG A 858 -21.72 -27.20 -10.72
N GLN A 859 -20.42 -27.21 -11.01
CA GLN A 859 -19.88 -27.23 -12.37
C GLN A 859 -19.57 -28.66 -12.85
N GLY A 860 -19.90 -29.69 -12.05
CA GLY A 860 -19.64 -31.09 -12.39
C GLY A 860 -18.17 -31.49 -12.36
N ILE A 861 -17.31 -30.72 -11.69
CA ILE A 861 -15.88 -31.00 -11.56
C ILE A 861 -15.66 -31.93 -10.37
N ASP A 862 -14.87 -32.98 -10.58
CA ASP A 862 -14.55 -33.98 -9.54
C ASP A 862 -13.81 -33.36 -8.34
N THR A 863 -14.37 -33.53 -7.14
CA THR A 863 -13.81 -33.05 -5.86
C THR A 863 -13.20 -34.18 -5.01
N SER A 864 -13.12 -35.41 -5.53
CA SER A 864 -12.52 -36.58 -4.84
C SER A 864 -11.05 -36.39 -4.42
N PHE A 865 -10.36 -35.39 -4.98
CA PHE A 865 -8.98 -35.08 -4.61
C PHE A 865 -8.84 -34.57 -3.17
N VAL A 866 -9.93 -34.07 -2.56
CA VAL A 866 -9.94 -33.61 -1.16
C VAL A 866 -9.84 -34.79 -0.20
N GLU A 867 -10.53 -35.90 -0.49
CA GLU A 867 -10.45 -37.14 0.32
C GLU A 867 -9.05 -37.76 0.28
N ARG A 868 -8.29 -37.51 -0.80
CA ARG A 868 -6.88 -37.92 -0.93
C ARG A 868 -5.89 -36.96 -0.25
N LEU A 869 -6.36 -35.80 0.21
CA LEU A 869 -5.57 -34.79 0.92
C LEU A 869 -5.72 -34.90 2.44
N ALA A 870 -6.90 -35.33 2.91
CA ALA A 870 -7.16 -35.72 4.30
C ALA A 870 -6.50 -37.06 4.62
#